data_AF-A0A6N6MAI3-F1
#
_entry.id   AF-A0A6N6MAI3-F1
#
_cell.length_a   1.000
_cell.length_b   1.000
_cell.length_c   1.000
_cell.angle_alpha   90.00
_cell.angle_beta   90.00
_cell.angle_gamma   90.00
#
_symmetry.space_group_name_H-M   'P 1'
#
loop_
_entity.id
_entity.type
_entity.pdbx_description
1 polymer ?
#
loop_
_entity_poly.entity_id
_entity_poly.type
_entity_poly.pdbx_seq_one_letter_code
_entity_poly.pdbx_strand_id
1 'polypeptide(L)'
;MKREILRLLFTALIVSGFPLLVSGQLSNIRTVKRPVTDTIQIDSLPVIPNSVVTKPKIQFELLAGESKLVPQNATTDSIEITYRIFPTEMFRTYQNKNPNTFRPDYTGKQNPFSYVKAPDPGEGFTLSSLNKSGSISRGINFGNNQNLGVNSNLNLQLNGKITDDVGVRAAISDENIPVQPEGNTQQLQDFDQVYIQVYGDNSQLTAGDYMIEDPNSYFLDYQKRLRGGAFETEFSFGSDRDKDYKNEVGASAALSRGKFARNIIQGVEGNQGPYRLSGSDNEQFIIILSGTEKVYIDGKLLKRGEDYDYVIDYNKAEITFTALQPITKDERIIVEFQYSSQAYARSLLEFHDNLDLGKLKLNFNAYSEQDSKNQPFQQDINDNQRNILENVGDDIENAFAPSANAVGYQQGEVLYKRIPDSVENNGVDSIYVYSTNPDSAIYRVQFSDVGPGNGNYIEVQSGANGRVYEYIAPVNGQPQGRYEPVILLVTPKQRQMFTFGGTYDVNERTSSFFEVALSKTDLNTFSDEDSGDDYGQAVRAGISTNQPLGQSQKPLTLSVGGDIEYVNDTFEPIQRFRSIEFDRDWNIRDLDLTKTQFLPTFNLGLFKDSLGSMDYAFKSFMGGSEYEALRHSGKVNVERNGFDVDFDASQTTTSGELSKSEYYRHKTLATKEISFLEIGYRDDLENNLRYTPQTDSLNNTAYGWWEWEAFVQKADSAENFYKLGYTNRTDRGVKNGNLQTATLGNMYAFQFALNKNPNSTLKGKATYRTLEVQDTSIYDGDPERNLISRLEYSFRALEGAISSTSFYEIGGGLEEEKEYVYVEVAPGQGTYTWTDYNGNDVQEQDEFEIAQFQDQANFMRISVTTNDFVRTYSNQFNQQLNLMPVRAWRNEDGLKEFLAKFSNQSSYRISRKTLRDEGFDRFNPFYRAASDSVLISMTNSFRNTLFFNRSNENYGMEWTYQDLVNKNLLSNGFESRSDRYHLTDLRLNFIDSWQINLIGRLGTKSTSSEFFQNRNYNIEYYRAEPVVTYQPSAKVQVKLSVEYDEQNNTLPEIDGETATTQSVNSELRWNQVGKGSVIMKASYIDIDFDGPTNSPVAYEMLQGLNSGVNGTWEVSFQRSIGKNLQVNLTYAGRKSTDVKTIHTGNMQVRAYF
;
A
#
# COMPACT_ATOMS: atom_id res chain seq x y z
N MET A 1 -33.43 32.89 -33.50
CA MET A 1 -32.72 33.50 -34.65
C MET A 1 -31.47 34.31 -34.25
N LYS A 2 -31.53 35.35 -33.40
CA LYS A 2 -30.33 36.11 -32.97
C LYS A 2 -29.26 35.29 -32.21
N ARG A 3 -29.65 34.23 -31.48
CA ARG A 3 -28.74 33.38 -30.70
C ARG A 3 -28.00 32.34 -31.54
N GLU A 4 -28.60 31.89 -32.63
CA GLU A 4 -27.96 30.96 -33.58
C GLU A 4 -27.01 31.68 -34.54
N ILE A 5 -27.34 32.91 -34.94
CA ILE A 5 -26.43 33.78 -35.70
C ILE A 5 -25.17 34.10 -34.89
N LEU A 6 -25.27 34.24 -33.57
CA LEU A 6 -24.11 34.48 -32.70
C LEU A 6 -23.23 33.22 -32.55
N ARG A 7 -23.82 32.03 -32.50
CA ARG A 7 -23.07 30.75 -32.48
C ARG A 7 -22.37 30.50 -33.81
N LEU A 8 -23.05 30.72 -34.95
CA LEU A 8 -22.44 30.62 -36.27
C LEU A 8 -21.33 31.65 -36.49
N LEU A 9 -21.46 32.86 -35.95
CA LEU A 9 -20.39 33.88 -35.96
C LEU A 9 -19.22 33.49 -35.08
N PHE A 10 -19.44 32.82 -33.94
CA PHE A 10 -18.37 32.39 -33.04
C PHE A 10 -17.63 31.16 -33.59
N THR A 11 -18.34 30.20 -34.18
CA THR A 11 -17.76 29.04 -34.86
C THR A 11 -17.02 29.46 -36.14
N ALA A 12 -17.55 30.44 -36.90
CA ALA A 12 -16.84 31.03 -38.04
C ALA A 12 -15.58 31.78 -37.61
N LEU A 13 -15.57 32.45 -36.44
CA LEU A 13 -14.39 33.15 -35.93
C LEU A 13 -13.27 32.18 -35.53
N ILE A 14 -13.62 31.04 -34.92
CA ILE A 14 -12.66 30.02 -34.47
C ILE A 14 -12.09 29.23 -35.65
N VAL A 15 -12.91 28.94 -36.67
CA VAL A 15 -12.45 28.23 -37.88
C VAL A 15 -11.67 29.13 -38.85
N SER A 16 -11.88 30.45 -38.82
CA SER A 16 -11.06 31.40 -39.61
C SER A 16 -9.74 31.82 -38.95
N GLY A 17 -9.44 31.30 -37.75
CA GLY A 17 -8.38 31.80 -36.87
C GLY A 17 -6.95 31.32 -37.13
N PHE A 18 -6.73 30.32 -37.99
CA PHE A 18 -5.39 29.86 -38.40
C PHE A 18 -5.55 29.16 -39.77
N PRO A 19 -4.82 29.51 -40.86
CA PRO A 19 -3.50 30.15 -40.92
C PRO A 19 -3.43 31.39 -41.86
N LEU A 20 -2.53 32.34 -41.56
CA LEU A 20 -1.82 33.19 -42.55
C LEU A 20 -0.91 34.18 -41.80
N LEU A 21 0.26 33.72 -41.38
CA LEU A 21 1.41 34.59 -41.16
C LEU A 21 2.53 34.14 -42.09
N VAL A 22 2.44 34.58 -43.34
CA VAL A 22 3.57 34.64 -44.26
C VAL A 22 3.80 36.11 -44.62
N SER A 23 4.90 36.64 -44.06
CA SER A 23 5.72 37.76 -44.53
C SER A 23 5.05 39.05 -45.00
N GLY A 24 5.05 40.04 -44.10
CA GLY A 24 5.60 41.34 -44.44
C GLY A 24 6.79 41.58 -43.52
N GLN A 25 8.02 41.40 -44.00
CA GLN A 25 9.25 41.72 -43.26
C GLN A 25 9.34 43.25 -43.07
N LEU A 26 8.54 43.79 -42.14
CA LEU A 26 8.73 45.13 -41.62
C LEU A 26 10.06 45.11 -40.90
N SER A 27 11.01 45.90 -41.39
CA SER A 27 12.33 46.03 -40.77
C SER A 27 12.14 46.28 -39.27
N ASN A 28 12.74 45.43 -38.44
CA ASN A 28 12.67 45.60 -36.99
C ASN A 28 13.57 46.74 -36.50
N ILE A 29 14.28 47.44 -37.39
CA ILE A 29 15.04 48.65 -37.09
C ILE A 29 14.15 49.89 -37.21
N ARG A 30 14.18 50.76 -36.21
CA ARG A 30 13.45 52.01 -36.17
C ARG A 30 14.38 53.14 -35.75
N THR A 31 14.14 54.33 -36.30
CA THR A 31 14.84 55.56 -35.91
C THR A 31 13.81 56.61 -35.53
N VAL A 32 13.92 57.14 -34.32
CA VAL A 32 13.02 58.20 -33.82
C VAL A 32 13.83 59.36 -33.28
N LYS A 33 13.36 60.58 -33.54
CA LYS A 33 13.89 61.79 -32.89
C LYS A 33 12.96 62.19 -31.75
N ARG A 34 13.51 62.38 -30.55
CA ARG A 34 12.76 62.72 -29.33
C ARG A 34 13.43 63.87 -28.59
N PRO A 35 12.65 64.75 -27.95
CA PRO A 35 13.22 65.74 -27.04
C PRO A 35 13.87 65.03 -25.85
N VAL A 36 14.99 65.59 -25.37
CA VAL A 36 15.66 65.04 -24.19
C VAL A 36 14.83 65.40 -22.95
N THR A 37 14.38 64.37 -22.25
CA THR A 37 13.65 64.44 -20.97
C THR A 37 14.33 63.51 -19.97
N ASP A 38 13.89 63.53 -18.73
CA ASP A 38 14.32 62.59 -17.69
C ASP A 38 14.08 61.12 -18.09
N THR A 39 13.03 60.81 -18.84
CA THR A 39 12.80 59.48 -19.40
C THR A 39 12.12 59.56 -20.76
N ILE A 40 12.76 58.98 -21.78
CA ILE A 40 12.33 59.05 -23.16
C ILE A 40 11.66 57.73 -23.57
N GLN A 41 10.36 57.76 -23.88
CA GLN A 41 9.67 56.64 -24.52
C GLN A 41 10.10 56.56 -25.99
N ILE A 42 10.77 55.47 -26.35
CA ILE A 42 11.33 55.28 -27.69
C ILE A 42 10.33 54.58 -28.61
N ASP A 43 9.65 53.52 -28.13
CA ASP A 43 8.70 52.71 -28.90
C ASP A 43 7.55 52.18 -28.03
N SER A 44 6.53 51.57 -28.64
CA SER A 44 5.50 50.81 -27.93
C SER A 44 5.85 49.33 -27.78
N LEU A 45 6.79 48.81 -28.59
CA LEU A 45 7.23 47.41 -28.55
C LEU A 45 8.60 47.27 -27.88
N PRO A 46 8.87 46.20 -27.11
CA PRO A 46 10.13 46.00 -26.39
C PRO A 46 11.36 46.14 -27.29
N VAL A 47 12.38 46.84 -26.79
CA VAL A 47 13.62 47.13 -27.53
C VAL A 47 14.68 46.06 -27.26
N ILE A 48 15.42 45.63 -28.27
CA ILE A 48 16.54 44.69 -28.11
C ILE A 48 17.68 45.43 -27.38
N PRO A 49 18.12 44.98 -26.18
CA PRO A 49 18.99 45.76 -25.29
C PRO A 49 20.27 46.32 -25.93
N ASN A 50 20.91 45.55 -26.81
CA ASN A 50 22.19 45.90 -27.44
C ASN A 50 22.05 46.55 -28.84
N SER A 51 20.84 46.98 -29.21
CA SER A 51 20.57 47.53 -30.55
C SER A 51 20.50 49.06 -30.61
N VAL A 52 20.54 49.74 -29.47
CA VAL A 52 20.26 51.18 -29.37
C VAL A 52 21.49 52.03 -29.63
N VAL A 53 21.38 52.98 -30.56
CA VAL A 53 22.42 53.96 -30.93
C VAL A 53 21.81 55.36 -30.92
N THR A 54 22.48 56.31 -30.26
CA THR A 54 22.02 57.70 -30.15
C THR A 54 22.89 58.67 -30.96
N LYS A 55 22.27 59.72 -31.50
CA LYS A 55 22.94 60.87 -32.15
C LYS A 55 22.37 62.19 -31.62
N PRO A 56 23.19 63.06 -30.98
CA PRO A 56 24.57 62.80 -30.58
C PRO A 56 24.67 61.65 -29.58
N LYS A 57 25.86 61.02 -29.48
CA LYS A 57 26.08 59.88 -28.61
C LYS A 57 26.05 60.32 -27.14
N ILE A 58 25.13 59.78 -26.37
CA ILE A 58 24.94 60.07 -24.94
C ILE A 58 25.10 58.80 -24.10
N GLN A 59 25.41 58.95 -22.81
CA GLN A 59 25.25 57.87 -21.83
C GLN A 59 23.79 57.75 -21.42
N PHE A 60 23.28 56.51 -21.37
CA PHE A 60 21.90 56.23 -21.04
C PHE A 60 21.75 54.88 -20.34
N GLU A 61 20.69 54.75 -19.56
CA GLU A 61 20.17 53.48 -19.08
C GLU A 61 18.95 53.09 -19.93
N LEU A 62 18.86 51.81 -20.32
CA LEU A 62 17.78 51.30 -21.18
C LEU A 62 16.89 50.34 -20.41
N LEU A 63 15.61 50.69 -20.30
CA LEU A 63 14.55 49.81 -19.81
C LEU A 63 13.94 49.08 -21.00
N ALA A 64 14.60 48.00 -21.43
CA ALA A 64 14.32 47.31 -22.69
C ALA A 64 12.88 46.76 -22.81
N GLY A 65 12.31 46.25 -21.71
CA GLY A 65 10.94 45.72 -21.67
C GLY A 65 9.85 46.79 -21.78
N GLU A 66 10.14 48.02 -21.33
CA GLU A 66 9.23 49.17 -21.37
C GLU A 66 9.50 50.11 -22.55
N SER A 67 10.56 49.86 -23.31
CA SER A 67 11.01 50.69 -24.44
C SER A 67 11.29 52.15 -24.08
N LYS A 68 11.86 52.35 -22.88
CA LYS A 68 12.27 53.65 -22.35
C LYS A 68 13.78 53.76 -22.26
N LEU A 69 14.30 54.95 -22.55
CA LEU A 69 15.71 55.32 -22.41
C LEU A 69 15.82 56.50 -21.44
N VAL A 70 16.67 56.35 -20.43
CA VAL A 70 16.93 57.35 -19.39
C VAL A 70 18.30 57.97 -19.66
N PRO A 71 18.38 59.23 -20.16
CA PRO A 71 19.65 59.90 -20.42
C PRO A 71 20.35 60.21 -19.08
N GLN A 72 21.62 59.81 -18.93
CA GLN A 72 22.37 60.13 -17.72
C GLN A 72 23.00 61.53 -17.77
N ASN A 73 23.44 61.98 -18.94
CA ASN A 73 24.10 63.28 -19.13
C ASN A 73 23.88 63.82 -20.56
N ALA A 74 22.74 64.46 -20.82
CA ALA A 74 22.44 65.03 -22.14
C ALA A 74 22.23 66.56 -22.07
N THR A 75 23.05 67.32 -22.79
CA THR A 75 23.02 68.79 -22.87
C THR A 75 22.35 69.31 -24.16
N THR A 76 21.63 68.44 -24.87
CA THR A 76 21.03 68.72 -26.18
C THR A 76 19.51 68.70 -26.11
N ASP A 77 18.85 69.61 -26.82
CA ASP A 77 17.37 69.71 -26.79
C ASP A 77 16.66 68.48 -27.39
N SER A 78 17.30 67.73 -28.29
CA SER A 78 16.76 66.49 -28.86
C SER A 78 17.84 65.49 -29.24
N ILE A 79 17.50 64.20 -29.16
CA ILE A 79 18.34 63.09 -29.60
C ILE A 79 17.62 62.25 -30.64
N GLU A 80 18.36 61.78 -31.64
CA GLU A 80 17.93 60.75 -32.57
C GLU A 80 18.37 59.38 -32.04
N ILE A 81 17.45 58.42 -31.97
CA ILE A 81 17.65 57.10 -31.38
C ILE A 81 17.31 56.06 -32.45
N THR A 82 18.29 55.24 -32.84
CA THR A 82 18.11 54.09 -33.74
C THR A 82 18.19 52.81 -32.93
N TYR A 83 17.24 51.90 -33.08
CA TYR A 83 17.11 50.69 -32.26
C TYR A 83 16.36 49.59 -33.00
N ARG A 84 16.44 48.35 -32.49
CA ARG A 84 15.64 47.22 -32.96
C ARG A 84 14.59 46.82 -31.94
N ILE A 85 13.43 46.34 -32.41
CA ILE A 85 12.32 45.89 -31.57
C ILE A 85 12.07 44.38 -31.68
N PHE A 86 11.46 43.80 -30.65
CA PHE A 86 10.80 42.51 -30.76
C PHE A 86 9.46 42.64 -31.50
N PRO A 87 9.09 41.70 -32.39
CA PRO A 87 7.86 41.79 -33.18
C PRO A 87 6.59 41.47 -32.39
N THR A 88 6.68 41.20 -31.08
CA THR A 88 5.56 40.81 -30.22
C THR A 88 5.59 41.56 -28.88
N GLU A 89 4.41 41.90 -28.36
CA GLU A 89 4.25 42.53 -27.04
C GLU A 89 4.43 41.49 -25.92
N MET A 90 5.67 41.14 -25.59
CA MET A 90 5.97 40.10 -24.57
C MET A 90 5.59 40.48 -23.13
N PHE A 91 5.34 41.76 -22.83
CA PHE A 91 5.06 42.25 -21.47
C PHE A 91 3.67 42.87 -21.31
N ARG A 92 2.74 42.60 -22.23
CA ARG A 92 1.38 43.15 -22.12
C ARG A 92 0.62 42.45 -20.99
N THR A 93 0.39 43.18 -19.90
CA THR A 93 -0.48 42.72 -18.82
C THR A 93 -1.94 42.78 -19.28
N TYR A 94 -2.55 41.63 -19.51
CA TYR A 94 -4.00 41.54 -19.70
C TYR A 94 -4.68 41.48 -18.34
N GLN A 95 -5.45 42.50 -17.99
CA GLN A 95 -6.23 42.57 -16.77
C GLN A 95 -7.67 42.96 -17.09
N ASN A 96 -8.63 42.14 -16.64
CA ASN A 96 -10.07 42.43 -16.79
C ASN A 96 -10.53 43.46 -15.73
N LYS A 97 -9.88 43.50 -14.56
CA LYS A 97 -10.13 44.46 -13.48
C LYS A 97 -8.82 44.98 -12.91
N ASN A 98 -8.79 46.23 -12.46
CA ASN A 98 -7.60 46.84 -11.87
C ASN A 98 -7.41 46.31 -10.43
N PRO A 99 -6.28 45.69 -10.07
CA PRO A 99 -6.03 45.25 -8.69
C PRO A 99 -6.11 46.40 -7.68
N ASN A 100 -5.87 47.65 -8.11
CA ASN A 100 -6.00 48.83 -7.26
C ASN A 100 -7.46 49.17 -6.87
N THR A 101 -8.46 48.63 -7.58
CA THR A 101 -9.87 48.75 -7.15
C THR A 101 -10.26 47.76 -6.04
N PHE A 102 -9.40 46.80 -5.70
CA PHE A 102 -9.61 45.83 -4.62
C PHE A 102 -8.73 46.08 -3.39
N ARG A 103 -8.17 47.29 -3.24
CA ARG A 103 -7.53 47.65 -1.97
C ARG A 103 -8.61 47.81 -0.90
N PRO A 104 -8.59 47.04 0.19
CA PRO A 104 -9.43 47.32 1.34
C PRO A 104 -9.07 48.72 1.85
N ASP A 105 -10.06 49.56 2.10
CA ASP A 105 -9.86 50.86 2.73
C ASP A 105 -9.44 50.64 4.19
N TYR A 106 -8.13 50.53 4.42
CA TYR A 106 -7.54 50.48 5.76
C TYR A 106 -7.50 51.87 6.42
N THR A 107 -8.09 52.91 5.82
CA THR A 107 -8.23 54.24 6.42
C THR A 107 -9.66 54.48 6.90
N GLY A 108 -10.22 53.51 7.63
CA GLY A 108 -11.34 53.79 8.51
C GLY A 108 -10.96 54.96 9.44
N LYS A 109 -11.72 56.05 9.38
CA LYS A 109 -11.64 57.15 10.34
C LYS A 109 -11.81 56.57 11.75
N GLN A 110 -10.71 56.28 12.42
CA GLN A 110 -10.74 55.89 13.82
C GLN A 110 -11.28 57.05 14.63
N ASN A 111 -12.30 56.78 15.44
CA ASN A 111 -12.82 57.72 16.41
C ASN A 111 -11.71 57.99 17.45
N PRO A 112 -11.20 59.23 17.58
CA PRO A 112 -10.12 59.54 18.53
C PRO A 112 -10.52 59.39 20.00
N PHE A 113 -11.80 59.06 20.27
CA PHE A 113 -12.32 58.79 21.61
C PHE A 113 -12.68 57.32 21.88
N SER A 114 -12.39 56.38 20.97
CA SER A 114 -12.55 54.96 21.29
C SER A 114 -11.30 54.41 21.99
N TYR A 115 -11.47 53.97 23.23
CA TYR A 115 -10.45 53.20 23.95
C TYR A 115 -10.30 51.83 23.28
N VAL A 116 -9.27 51.68 22.45
CA VAL A 116 -8.84 50.37 21.93
C VAL A 116 -7.90 49.77 22.97
N LYS A 117 -8.36 48.72 23.64
CA LYS A 117 -7.52 47.90 24.51
C LYS A 117 -6.32 47.43 23.70
N ALA A 118 -5.10 47.69 24.17
CA ALA A 118 -3.89 47.18 23.53
C ALA A 118 -4.05 45.66 23.29
N PRO A 119 -3.76 45.15 22.08
CA PRO A 119 -3.82 43.71 21.83
C PRO A 119 -2.91 43.00 22.83
N ASP A 120 -3.42 41.90 23.39
CA ASP A 120 -2.61 41.00 24.20
C ASP A 120 -1.42 40.53 23.34
N PRO A 121 -0.16 40.49 23.82
CA PRO A 121 1.02 40.11 23.03
C PRO A 121 1.07 38.65 22.54
N GLY A 122 -0.08 37.99 22.36
CA GLY A 122 -0.22 36.58 22.01
C GLY A 122 -1.14 36.26 20.83
N GLU A 123 -1.82 37.23 20.22
CA GLU A 123 -2.72 37.00 19.07
C GLU A 123 -2.08 37.49 17.77
N GLY A 124 -1.20 36.68 17.20
CA GLY A 124 -0.79 36.82 15.80
C GLY A 124 -1.88 36.29 14.86
N PHE A 125 -2.26 37.07 13.85
CA PHE A 125 -3.05 36.69 12.67
C PHE A 125 -4.09 35.55 12.89
N THR A 126 -5.26 35.88 13.44
CA THR A 126 -6.39 34.95 13.47
C THR A 126 -7.23 35.09 12.19
N LEU A 127 -6.96 34.24 11.20
CA LEU A 127 -7.99 33.82 10.22
C LEU A 127 -9.02 33.01 11.01
N SER A 128 -10.05 33.67 11.56
CA SER A 128 -10.95 33.11 12.60
C SER A 128 -11.77 31.88 12.17
N SER A 129 -11.74 31.50 10.89
CA SER A 129 -12.46 30.36 10.31
C SER A 129 -11.55 29.27 9.73
N LEU A 130 -10.22 29.42 9.79
CA LEU A 130 -9.26 28.45 9.28
C LEU A 130 -8.66 27.63 10.44
N ASN A 131 -9.06 26.38 10.56
CA ASN A 131 -8.43 25.44 11.47
C ASN A 131 -7.13 24.94 10.86
N LYS A 132 -6.04 25.12 11.58
CA LYS A 132 -4.73 24.59 11.26
C LYS A 132 -4.34 23.65 12.38
N SER A 133 -3.80 22.50 12.02
CA SER A 133 -3.33 21.49 12.98
C SER A 133 -2.15 20.76 12.38
N GLY A 134 -1.15 20.47 13.19
CA GLY A 134 0.01 19.73 12.73
C GLY A 134 1.31 20.22 13.37
N SER A 135 2.43 19.73 12.87
CA SER A 135 3.76 20.18 13.25
C SER A 135 4.77 20.14 12.11
N ILE A 136 5.73 21.06 12.13
CA ILE A 136 6.94 20.99 11.32
C ILE A 136 8.12 20.83 12.24
N SER A 137 9.02 19.89 11.94
CA SER A 137 10.27 19.73 12.68
C SER A 137 11.48 19.74 11.76
N ARG A 138 12.57 20.33 12.27
CA ARG A 138 13.88 20.36 11.64
C ARG A 138 14.90 20.02 12.69
N GLY A 139 15.76 19.06 12.44
CA GLY A 139 16.85 18.77 13.32
C GLY A 139 18.16 18.49 12.61
N ILE A 140 19.22 18.54 13.40
CA ILE A 140 20.60 18.41 12.99
C ILE A 140 21.27 17.45 13.98
N ASN A 141 21.90 16.42 13.44
CA ASN A 141 22.71 15.46 14.17
C ASN A 141 24.18 15.71 13.84
N PHE A 142 25.05 15.76 14.84
CA PHE A 142 26.49 15.95 14.67
C PHE A 142 27.25 15.14 15.72
N GLY A 143 28.49 14.79 15.44
CA GLY A 143 29.34 14.09 16.39
C GLY A 143 30.76 13.97 15.86
N ASN A 144 31.65 13.44 16.68
CA ASN A 144 33.04 13.16 16.26
C ASN A 144 33.21 11.80 15.57
N ASN A 145 32.19 10.93 15.64
CA ASN A 145 32.15 9.61 15.02
C ASN A 145 31.01 9.46 13.99
N GLN A 146 30.37 10.56 13.61
CA GLN A 146 29.30 10.59 12.61
C GLN A 146 29.32 11.90 11.82
N ASN A 147 28.93 11.86 10.54
CA ASN A 147 28.82 13.04 9.71
C ASN A 147 27.64 13.94 10.14
N LEU A 148 27.66 15.21 9.74
CA LEU A 148 26.54 16.14 9.96
C LEU A 148 25.31 15.66 9.19
N GLY A 149 24.29 15.18 9.90
CA GLY A 149 23.00 14.77 9.35
C GLY A 149 21.93 15.83 9.58
N VAL A 150 20.99 15.98 8.65
CA VAL A 150 19.81 16.85 8.81
C VAL A 150 18.56 15.99 8.69
N ASN A 151 17.63 16.10 9.63
CA ASN A 151 16.33 15.46 9.58
C ASN A 151 15.21 16.51 9.52
N SER A 152 14.15 16.20 8.78
CA SER A 152 13.02 17.10 8.55
C SER A 152 11.76 16.26 8.51
N ASN A 153 10.77 16.62 9.32
CA ASN A 153 9.43 16.04 9.21
C ASN A 153 8.42 17.19 9.09
N LEU A 154 7.37 17.00 8.31
CA LEU A 154 6.28 17.94 8.16
C LEU A 154 4.96 17.17 8.19
N ASN A 155 4.06 17.56 9.08
CA ASN A 155 2.68 17.10 9.08
C ASN A 155 1.80 18.32 9.29
N LEU A 156 1.09 18.77 8.27
CA LEU A 156 0.26 19.96 8.32
C LEU A 156 -1.09 19.65 7.71
N GLN A 157 -2.15 19.90 8.47
CA GLN A 157 -3.52 19.87 8.02
C GLN A 157 -4.14 21.26 8.15
N LEU A 158 -4.81 21.70 7.09
CA LEU A 158 -5.53 22.97 7.03
C LEU A 158 -6.96 22.66 6.61
N ASN A 159 -7.95 23.19 7.33
CA ASN A 159 -9.35 23.08 6.92
C ASN A 159 -10.14 24.30 7.40
N GLY A 160 -10.85 24.95 6.49
CA GLY A 160 -11.76 26.03 6.86
C GLY A 160 -11.99 27.04 5.74
N LYS A 161 -12.74 28.09 6.05
CA LYS A 161 -13.09 29.14 5.10
C LYS A 161 -12.02 30.22 5.06
N ILE A 162 -11.50 30.53 3.85
CA ILE A 162 -10.64 31.69 3.58
C ILE A 162 -11.51 32.95 3.44
N THR A 163 -12.66 32.82 2.77
CA THR A 163 -13.71 33.84 2.64
C THR A 163 -15.09 33.19 2.86
N ASP A 164 -16.17 33.98 2.86
CA ASP A 164 -17.53 33.43 3.05
C ASP A 164 -17.89 32.33 2.03
N ASP A 165 -17.35 32.42 0.80
CA ASP A 165 -17.67 31.55 -0.34
C ASP A 165 -16.50 30.64 -0.79
N VAL A 166 -15.32 30.73 -0.14
CA VAL A 166 -14.13 29.95 -0.51
C VAL A 166 -13.55 29.24 0.71
N GLY A 167 -13.52 27.92 0.65
CA GLY A 167 -12.85 27.03 1.59
C GLY A 167 -11.51 26.52 1.08
N VAL A 168 -10.66 26.09 2.01
CA VAL A 168 -9.43 25.35 1.74
C VAL A 168 -9.37 24.12 2.61
N ARG A 169 -8.91 23.02 2.02
CA ARG A 169 -8.53 21.79 2.69
C ARG A 169 -7.13 21.42 2.21
N ALA A 170 -6.19 21.18 3.10
CA ALA A 170 -4.87 20.71 2.72
C ALA A 170 -4.36 19.67 3.72
N ALA A 171 -3.61 18.71 3.22
CA ALA A 171 -2.80 17.80 4.02
C ALA A 171 -1.41 17.76 3.38
N ILE A 172 -0.37 18.05 4.16
CA ILE A 172 1.01 17.96 3.73
C ILE A 172 1.73 17.09 4.76
N SER A 173 1.98 15.84 4.40
CA SER A 173 2.75 14.89 5.19
C SER A 173 4.05 14.56 4.48
N ASP A 174 5.14 14.61 5.24
CA ASP A 174 6.48 14.15 4.93
C ASP A 174 7.03 13.57 6.23
N GLU A 175 6.82 12.28 6.44
CA GLU A 175 7.22 11.56 7.65
C GLU A 175 8.33 10.55 7.34
N ASN A 176 9.52 10.79 7.89
CA ASN A 176 10.52 9.73 8.03
C ASN A 176 10.01 8.70 9.04
N ILE A 177 9.48 7.58 8.54
CA ILE A 177 9.05 6.48 9.40
C ILE A 177 10.28 5.80 10.02
N PRO A 178 10.32 5.59 11.34
CA PRO A 178 11.43 4.91 11.99
C PRO A 178 11.63 3.50 11.42
N VAL A 179 12.86 3.20 10.99
CA VAL A 179 13.31 1.90 10.53
C VAL A 179 13.12 0.90 11.68
N GLN A 180 12.36 -0.18 11.46
CA GLN A 180 12.17 -1.23 12.46
C GLN A 180 13.30 -2.26 12.37
N PRO A 181 13.83 -2.77 13.51
CA PRO A 181 14.88 -3.81 13.48
C PRO A 181 14.45 -5.06 12.71
N GLU A 182 13.16 -5.40 12.67
CA GLU A 182 12.63 -6.60 12.01
C GLU A 182 12.68 -6.60 10.47
N GLY A 183 13.26 -5.58 9.84
CA GLY A 183 13.55 -5.57 8.40
C GLY A 183 12.34 -5.30 7.50
N ASN A 184 11.19 -4.96 8.09
CA ASN A 184 10.01 -4.46 7.38
C ASN A 184 10.20 -2.97 7.06
N THR A 185 11.16 -2.65 6.19
CA THR A 185 11.54 -1.26 5.89
C THR A 185 11.66 -1.08 4.39
N GLN A 186 10.53 -1.17 3.69
CA GLN A 186 10.37 -0.56 2.38
C GLN A 186 9.64 0.77 2.56
N GLN A 187 10.09 1.81 1.85
CA GLN A 187 9.76 3.21 2.10
C GLN A 187 8.24 3.44 2.04
N LEU A 188 7.66 3.97 3.12
CA LEU A 188 6.22 4.24 3.24
C LEU A 188 5.77 5.54 2.53
N GLN A 189 6.41 5.90 1.41
CA GLN A 189 6.07 7.11 0.62
C GLN A 189 4.64 7.07 0.07
N ASP A 190 3.98 5.90 0.07
CA ASP A 190 2.59 5.74 -0.36
C ASP A 190 1.54 6.18 0.66
N PHE A 191 1.93 6.43 1.92
CA PHE A 191 1.07 7.05 2.92
C PHE A 191 1.27 8.57 3.04
N ASP A 192 2.39 9.09 2.54
CA ASP A 192 2.59 10.53 2.42
C ASP A 192 1.60 11.08 1.40
N GLN A 193 0.67 11.91 1.91
CA GLN A 193 -0.29 12.64 1.11
C GLN A 193 0.06 14.13 1.17
N VAL A 194 0.35 14.71 0.01
CA VAL A 194 0.59 16.13 -0.13
C VAL A 194 -0.42 16.70 -1.11
N TYR A 195 -1.51 17.27 -0.60
CA TYR A 195 -2.51 17.95 -1.42
C TYR A 195 -3.01 19.25 -0.79
N ILE A 196 -3.45 20.16 -1.66
CA ILE A 196 -4.15 21.39 -1.34
C ILE A 196 -5.37 21.46 -2.26
N GLN A 197 -6.54 21.52 -1.66
CA GLN A 197 -7.85 21.64 -2.30
C GLN A 197 -8.44 23.00 -1.92
N VAL A 198 -8.70 23.84 -2.92
CA VAL A 198 -9.45 25.09 -2.78
C VAL A 198 -10.82 24.86 -3.39
N TYR A 199 -11.88 25.11 -2.63
CA TYR A 199 -13.25 24.84 -3.06
C TYR A 199 -14.15 26.03 -2.78
N GLY A 200 -15.08 26.30 -3.69
CA GLY A 200 -16.25 27.15 -3.47
C GLY A 200 -17.53 26.31 -3.47
N ASP A 201 -18.68 26.95 -3.68
CA ASP A 201 -19.97 26.23 -3.73
C ASP A 201 -20.08 25.29 -4.94
N ASN A 202 -19.53 25.70 -6.09
CA ASN A 202 -19.68 24.99 -7.36
C ASN A 202 -18.35 24.70 -8.09
N SER A 203 -17.19 25.04 -7.50
CA SER A 203 -15.90 24.87 -8.16
C SER A 203 -14.86 24.35 -7.18
N GLN A 204 -13.99 23.47 -7.66
CA GLN A 204 -12.97 22.80 -6.88
C GLN A 204 -11.66 22.79 -7.67
N LEU A 205 -10.56 23.16 -7.01
CA LEU A 205 -9.22 23.07 -7.53
C LEU A 205 -8.37 22.27 -6.54
N THR A 206 -7.87 21.12 -6.98
CA THR A 206 -7.00 20.24 -6.20
C THR A 206 -5.61 20.26 -6.81
N ALA A 207 -4.58 20.46 -6.00
CA ALA A 207 -3.18 20.40 -6.40
C ALA A 207 -2.41 19.49 -5.44
N GLY A 208 -1.52 18.65 -5.97
CA GLY A 208 -0.80 17.63 -5.22
C GLY A 208 -1.35 16.23 -5.49
N ASP A 209 -1.42 15.39 -4.47
CA ASP A 209 -1.89 14.00 -4.57
C ASP A 209 -3.41 13.91 -4.52
N TYR A 210 -4.02 13.20 -5.47
CA TYR A 210 -5.46 12.96 -5.50
C TYR A 210 -5.76 11.64 -6.22
N MET A 211 -7.03 11.22 -6.16
CA MET A 211 -7.53 10.06 -6.88
C MET A 211 -8.63 10.50 -7.82
N ILE A 212 -8.62 9.98 -9.03
CA ILE A 212 -9.69 10.13 -10.01
C ILE A 212 -10.36 8.78 -10.24
N GLU A 213 -11.67 8.84 -10.50
CA GLU A 213 -12.55 7.71 -10.75
C GLU A 213 -13.32 7.95 -12.06
N ASP A 214 -13.92 6.89 -12.59
CA ASP A 214 -14.80 6.85 -13.78
C ASP A 214 -15.60 8.16 -14.01
N PRO A 215 -15.49 8.78 -15.20
CA PRO A 215 -16.18 10.03 -15.53
C PRO A 215 -17.58 9.81 -16.14
N ASN A 216 -18.29 8.76 -15.73
CA ASN A 216 -19.60 8.31 -16.21
C ASN A 216 -19.60 7.86 -17.67
N SER A 217 -18.80 6.85 -18.01
CA SER A 217 -18.63 6.29 -19.36
C SER A 217 -18.64 4.76 -19.31
N TYR A 218 -19.30 4.10 -20.25
CA TYR A 218 -19.25 2.63 -20.32
C TYR A 218 -17.87 2.12 -20.72
N PHE A 219 -17.24 2.68 -21.76
CA PHE A 219 -15.96 2.17 -22.26
C PHE A 219 -14.73 2.70 -21.50
N LEU A 220 -14.85 3.85 -20.85
CA LEU A 220 -13.78 4.50 -20.08
C LEU A 220 -14.02 4.33 -18.57
N ASP A 221 -13.86 3.11 -18.09
CA ASP A 221 -13.83 2.79 -16.65
C ASP A 221 -12.38 2.76 -16.16
N TYR A 222 -12.07 3.50 -15.10
CA TYR A 222 -10.78 3.44 -14.43
C TYR A 222 -10.83 4.04 -13.02
N GLN A 223 -9.85 3.67 -12.22
CA GLN A 223 -9.50 4.34 -10.97
C GLN A 223 -7.99 4.57 -10.95
N LYS A 224 -7.52 5.78 -10.65
CA LYS A 224 -6.10 6.15 -10.73
C LYS A 224 -5.68 7.09 -9.60
N ARG A 225 -4.51 6.82 -9.00
CA ARG A 225 -3.84 7.73 -8.05
C ARG A 225 -2.83 8.61 -8.78
N LEU A 226 -2.95 9.91 -8.58
CA LEU A 226 -2.25 10.93 -9.35
C LEU A 226 -1.56 11.95 -8.45
N ARG A 227 -0.53 12.59 -9.00
CA ARG A 227 0.12 13.76 -8.43
C ARG A 227 0.19 14.88 -9.46
N GLY A 228 -0.56 15.96 -9.26
CA GLY A 228 -0.68 17.02 -10.27
C GLY A 228 -1.67 18.11 -9.89
N GLY A 229 -2.50 18.53 -10.85
CA GLY A 229 -3.58 19.47 -10.63
C GLY A 229 -4.87 19.01 -11.30
N ALA A 230 -5.98 19.09 -10.58
CA ALA A 230 -7.33 18.84 -11.07
C ALA A 230 -8.24 20.03 -10.78
N PHE A 231 -9.08 20.37 -11.74
CA PHE A 231 -10.09 21.42 -11.62
C PHE A 231 -11.44 20.87 -12.04
N GLU A 232 -12.46 21.08 -11.22
CA GLU A 232 -13.84 20.66 -11.43
C GLU A 232 -14.77 21.85 -11.20
N THR A 233 -15.83 21.97 -11.99
CA THR A 233 -16.83 23.02 -11.78
C THR A 233 -18.21 22.61 -12.29
N GLU A 234 -19.25 22.92 -11.50
CA GLU A 234 -20.66 22.75 -11.85
C GLU A 234 -21.28 24.09 -12.26
N PHE A 235 -21.96 24.12 -13.40
CA PHE A 235 -22.75 25.26 -13.85
C PHE A 235 -24.23 24.88 -13.82
N SER A 236 -25.02 25.55 -12.99
CA SER A 236 -26.49 25.47 -13.04
C SER A 236 -27.05 26.60 -13.91
N PHE A 237 -27.92 26.28 -14.89
CA PHE A 237 -28.58 27.27 -15.73
C PHE A 237 -30.04 26.91 -16.02
N GLY A 238 -30.97 27.80 -15.71
CA GLY A 238 -32.41 27.60 -15.94
C GLY A 238 -33.19 28.86 -15.57
N SER A 239 -34.20 29.24 -16.36
CA SER A 239 -34.99 30.47 -16.13
C SER A 239 -36.27 30.25 -15.32
N ASP A 240 -36.66 29.00 -15.10
CA ASP A 240 -37.86 28.60 -14.37
C ASP A 240 -37.47 27.79 -13.13
N ARG A 241 -38.17 28.00 -12.01
CA ARG A 241 -37.97 27.29 -10.74
C ARG A 241 -38.13 25.76 -10.82
N ASP A 242 -38.58 25.23 -11.96
CA ASP A 242 -38.87 23.81 -12.17
C ASP A 242 -37.88 23.09 -13.13
N LYS A 243 -36.86 23.77 -13.68
CA LYS A 243 -35.87 23.16 -14.58
C LYS A 243 -34.45 23.60 -14.23
N ASP A 244 -33.77 22.81 -13.41
CA ASP A 244 -32.34 22.93 -13.13
C ASP A 244 -31.55 22.14 -14.17
N TYR A 245 -31.06 22.81 -15.23
CA TYR A 245 -30.03 22.23 -16.08
C TYR A 245 -28.66 22.37 -15.41
N LYS A 246 -27.83 21.34 -15.53
CA LYS A 246 -26.51 21.28 -14.91
C LYS A 246 -25.47 20.92 -15.95
N ASN A 247 -24.28 21.51 -15.84
CA ASN A 247 -23.11 21.10 -16.60
C ASN A 247 -21.91 20.98 -15.68
N GLU A 248 -21.33 19.81 -15.60
CA GLU A 248 -20.14 19.53 -14.80
C GLU A 248 -18.94 19.38 -15.75
N VAL A 249 -17.91 20.18 -15.55
CA VAL A 249 -16.70 20.17 -16.36
C VAL A 249 -15.51 19.91 -15.45
N GLY A 250 -14.68 18.94 -15.83
CA GLY A 250 -13.45 18.61 -15.13
C GLY A 250 -12.27 18.54 -16.08
N ALA A 251 -11.10 18.94 -15.59
CA ALA A 251 -9.83 18.79 -16.29
C ALA A 251 -8.72 18.50 -15.28
N SER A 252 -7.84 17.56 -15.62
CA SER A 252 -6.78 17.08 -14.74
C SER A 252 -5.50 16.86 -15.54
N ALA A 253 -4.37 17.28 -14.96
CA ALA A 253 -3.04 17.12 -15.52
C ALA A 253 -2.06 16.72 -14.41
N ALA A 254 -1.51 15.51 -14.50
CA ALA A 254 -0.75 14.91 -13.42
C ALA A 254 0.31 13.91 -13.90
N LEU A 255 1.11 13.44 -12.94
CA LEU A 255 1.89 12.22 -13.06
C LEU A 255 1.13 11.07 -12.37
N SER A 256 1.05 9.93 -13.06
CA SER A 256 0.45 8.71 -12.54
C SER A 256 1.39 8.04 -11.54
N ARG A 257 0.87 7.63 -10.37
CA ARG A 257 1.67 6.96 -9.33
C ARG A 257 1.82 5.46 -9.55
N GLY A 258 1.05 4.85 -10.45
CA GLY A 258 1.07 3.39 -10.62
C GLY A 258 0.45 2.84 -11.88
N LYS A 259 0.76 1.56 -12.13
CA LYS A 259 0.19 0.71 -13.19
C LYS A 259 -0.95 -0.13 -12.62
N PHE A 260 -1.93 -0.45 -13.45
CA PHE A 260 -3.00 -1.37 -13.09
C PHE A 260 -2.56 -2.81 -13.38
N ALA A 261 -2.77 -3.72 -12.43
CA ALA A 261 -2.56 -5.15 -12.61
C ALA A 261 -3.83 -5.91 -12.22
N ARG A 262 -4.03 -7.05 -12.89
CA ARG A 262 -5.09 -8.00 -12.58
C ARG A 262 -4.49 -9.39 -12.49
N ASN A 263 -4.69 -10.04 -11.37
CA ASN A 263 -4.21 -11.39 -11.12
C ASN A 263 -5.42 -12.32 -10.97
N ILE A 264 -5.45 -13.41 -11.74
CA ILE A 264 -6.42 -14.50 -11.55
C ILE A 264 -5.67 -15.66 -10.88
N ILE A 265 -6.10 -16.01 -9.69
CA ILE A 265 -5.48 -17.03 -8.86
C ILE A 265 -6.50 -18.15 -8.62
N GLN A 266 -6.10 -19.39 -8.90
CA GLN A 266 -6.88 -20.55 -8.50
C GLN A 266 -6.63 -20.83 -7.02
N GLY A 267 -7.70 -20.97 -6.23
CA GLY A 267 -7.60 -21.36 -4.83
C GLY A 267 -6.89 -22.71 -4.68
N VAL A 268 -6.27 -22.92 -3.52
CA VAL A 268 -5.59 -24.18 -3.17
C VAL A 268 -6.32 -24.75 -1.97
N GLU A 269 -6.61 -26.06 -1.99
CA GLU A 269 -7.38 -26.70 -0.93
C GLU A 269 -6.73 -26.46 0.44
N GLY A 270 -7.50 -25.92 1.39
CA GLY A 270 -7.04 -25.68 2.76
C GLY A 270 -6.02 -24.56 2.95
N ASN A 271 -5.69 -23.79 1.90
CA ASN A 271 -4.67 -22.74 1.97
C ASN A 271 -5.30 -21.35 2.09
N GLN A 272 -5.11 -20.67 3.22
CA GLN A 272 -5.59 -19.29 3.41
C GLN A 272 -4.62 -18.22 2.89
N GLY A 273 -3.47 -18.61 2.33
CA GLY A 273 -2.43 -17.70 1.87
C GLY A 273 -1.20 -17.68 2.81
N PRO A 274 -0.24 -16.77 2.56
CA PRO A 274 -0.30 -15.69 1.58
C PRO A 274 -0.34 -16.18 0.13
N TYR A 275 -1.11 -15.50 -0.71
CA TYR A 275 -1.06 -15.61 -2.16
C TYR A 275 -0.32 -14.38 -2.71
N ARG A 276 0.74 -14.62 -3.47
CA ARG A 276 1.55 -13.53 -4.03
C ARG A 276 0.93 -12.95 -5.30
N LEU A 277 1.07 -11.65 -5.46
CA LEU A 277 0.55 -10.85 -6.57
C LEU A 277 1.72 -10.32 -7.41
N SER A 278 1.55 -10.31 -8.73
CA SER A 278 2.52 -9.82 -9.71
C SER A 278 1.98 -8.65 -10.54
N GLY A 279 2.91 -7.85 -11.08
CA GLY A 279 2.61 -6.69 -11.92
C GLY A 279 2.11 -7.08 -13.31
N SER A 280 1.70 -6.09 -14.12
CA SER A 280 1.15 -6.33 -15.46
C SER A 280 2.18 -6.81 -16.47
N ASP A 281 3.46 -6.50 -16.24
CA ASP A 281 4.59 -6.95 -17.07
C ASP A 281 5.30 -8.14 -16.39
N ASN A 282 4.56 -8.92 -15.58
CA ASN A 282 5.01 -10.06 -14.77
C ASN A 282 6.10 -9.71 -13.73
N GLU A 283 6.14 -8.46 -13.27
CA GLU A 283 7.06 -8.04 -12.22
C GLU A 283 6.70 -8.75 -10.90
N GLN A 284 7.62 -9.51 -10.33
CA GLN A 284 7.38 -10.24 -9.07
C GLN A 284 7.52 -9.36 -7.82
N PHE A 285 8.28 -8.27 -7.91
CA PHE A 285 8.58 -7.37 -6.80
C PHE A 285 7.89 -6.03 -7.05
N ILE A 286 6.66 -5.92 -6.57
CA ILE A 286 5.83 -4.72 -6.74
C ILE A 286 5.37 -4.22 -5.39
N ILE A 287 5.17 -2.91 -5.28
CA ILE A 287 4.53 -2.29 -4.12
C ILE A 287 3.13 -1.90 -4.54
N ILE A 288 2.13 -2.50 -3.90
CA ILE A 288 0.72 -2.23 -4.19
C ILE A 288 0.34 -0.89 -3.56
N LEU A 289 -0.28 -0.02 -4.35
CA LEU A 289 -0.80 1.24 -3.86
C LEU A 289 -1.99 0.99 -2.93
N SER A 290 -1.80 1.27 -1.65
CA SER A 290 -2.78 0.94 -0.61
C SER A 290 -4.18 1.47 -0.89
N GLY A 291 -5.20 0.61 -0.85
CA GLY A 291 -6.60 1.00 -1.07
C GLY A 291 -7.02 1.11 -2.53
N THR A 292 -6.18 0.67 -3.46
CA THR A 292 -6.55 0.52 -4.89
C THR A 292 -7.01 -0.90 -5.23
N GLU A 293 -6.87 -1.85 -4.30
CA GLU A 293 -7.19 -3.25 -4.51
C GLU A 293 -8.69 -3.55 -4.42
N LYS A 294 -9.16 -4.39 -5.34
CA LYS A 294 -10.48 -5.01 -5.36
C LYS A 294 -10.29 -6.52 -5.50
N VAL A 295 -10.75 -7.26 -4.49
CA VAL A 295 -10.58 -8.72 -4.42
C VAL A 295 -11.93 -9.39 -4.58
N TYR A 296 -12.03 -10.31 -5.52
CA TYR A 296 -13.23 -11.06 -5.84
C TYR A 296 -13.00 -12.55 -5.63
N ILE A 297 -13.96 -13.25 -5.04
CA ILE A 297 -14.05 -14.72 -5.11
C ILE A 297 -15.32 -15.07 -5.85
N ASP A 298 -15.20 -15.79 -6.97
CA ASP A 298 -16.32 -16.21 -7.83
C ASP A 298 -17.28 -15.06 -8.19
N GLY A 299 -16.71 -13.88 -8.46
CA GLY A 299 -17.43 -12.66 -8.82
C GLY A 299 -17.93 -11.82 -7.64
N LYS A 300 -17.82 -12.30 -6.40
CA LYS A 300 -18.24 -11.56 -5.20
C LYS A 300 -17.08 -10.72 -4.65
N LEU A 301 -17.26 -9.40 -4.56
CA LEU A 301 -16.31 -8.47 -3.94
C LEU A 301 -16.18 -8.75 -2.43
N LEU A 302 -14.96 -8.88 -1.96
CA LEU A 302 -14.61 -9.12 -0.56
C LEU A 302 -14.24 -7.83 0.18
N LYS A 303 -14.34 -7.87 1.51
CA LYS A 303 -13.99 -6.77 2.40
C LYS A 303 -12.62 -7.00 3.06
N ARG A 304 -11.77 -5.98 3.00
CA ARG A 304 -10.45 -5.96 3.63
C ARG A 304 -10.52 -5.69 5.14
N GLY A 305 -9.74 -6.42 5.92
CA GLY A 305 -9.38 -6.16 7.32
C GLY A 305 -9.31 -7.45 8.14
N GLU A 306 -8.59 -7.42 9.28
CA GLU A 306 -8.44 -8.58 10.18
C GLU A 306 -9.78 -9.11 10.71
N ASP A 307 -10.79 -8.25 10.80
CA ASP A 307 -12.17 -8.58 11.21
C ASP A 307 -13.10 -8.95 10.03
N TYR A 308 -12.59 -8.92 8.79
CA TYR A 308 -13.34 -9.14 7.56
C TYR A 308 -12.77 -10.34 6.77
N ASP A 309 -12.84 -10.31 5.44
CA ASP A 309 -12.63 -11.49 4.59
C ASP A 309 -11.15 -11.77 4.29
N TYR A 310 -10.33 -10.72 4.16
CA TYR A 310 -8.90 -10.84 3.85
C TYR A 310 -8.06 -9.68 4.38
N VAL A 311 -6.75 -9.89 4.50
CA VAL A 311 -5.72 -8.88 4.73
C VAL A 311 -4.72 -8.88 3.57
N ILE A 312 -4.08 -7.76 3.32
CA ILE A 312 -3.08 -7.60 2.25
C ILE A 312 -1.82 -6.94 2.83
N ASP A 313 -0.66 -7.50 2.51
CA ASP A 313 0.63 -6.84 2.71
C ASP A 313 1.00 -6.11 1.42
N TYR A 314 0.94 -4.78 1.47
CA TYR A 314 1.18 -3.93 0.31
C TYR A 314 2.63 -3.95 -0.18
N ASN A 315 3.59 -4.17 0.71
CA ASN A 315 5.02 -4.15 0.37
C ASN A 315 5.48 -5.50 -0.20
N LYS A 316 4.89 -6.58 0.31
CA LYS A 316 5.16 -7.94 -0.20
C LYS A 316 4.30 -8.31 -1.41
N ALA A 317 3.27 -7.51 -1.70
CA ALA A 317 2.23 -7.83 -2.67
C ALA A 317 1.57 -9.20 -2.38
N GLU A 318 1.20 -9.44 -1.12
CA GLU A 318 0.64 -10.71 -0.67
C GLU A 318 -0.76 -10.55 -0.08
N ILE A 319 -1.69 -11.43 -0.45
CA ILE A 319 -3.04 -11.48 0.11
C ILE A 319 -3.24 -12.73 0.98
N THR A 320 -3.76 -12.56 2.20
CA THR A 320 -4.11 -13.65 3.12
C THR A 320 -5.58 -13.57 3.50
N PHE A 321 -6.32 -14.67 3.38
CA PHE A 321 -7.72 -14.77 3.76
C PHE A 321 -7.86 -15.11 5.24
N THR A 322 -8.87 -14.55 5.89
CA THR A 322 -9.16 -14.90 7.29
C THR A 322 -9.96 -16.19 7.35
N ALA A 323 -10.02 -16.81 8.54
CA ALA A 323 -10.87 -17.98 8.78
C ALA A 323 -12.38 -17.74 8.53
N LEU A 324 -12.80 -16.49 8.28
CA LEU A 324 -14.16 -16.15 7.88
C LEU A 324 -14.42 -16.46 6.40
N GLN A 325 -13.39 -16.54 5.54
CA GLN A 325 -13.47 -16.88 4.13
C GLN A 325 -12.59 -18.12 3.81
N PRO A 326 -13.09 -19.34 4.06
CA PRO A 326 -12.37 -20.57 3.75
C PRO A 326 -12.09 -20.67 2.25
N ILE A 327 -10.83 -20.89 1.88
CA ILE A 327 -10.40 -21.06 0.49
C ILE A 327 -10.29 -22.56 0.19
N THR A 328 -10.76 -22.95 -0.99
CA THR A 328 -10.72 -24.34 -1.47
C THR A 328 -10.07 -24.39 -2.84
N LYS A 329 -9.80 -25.59 -3.37
CA LYS A 329 -9.30 -25.73 -4.75
C LYS A 329 -10.29 -25.21 -5.81
N ASP A 330 -11.55 -25.01 -5.43
CA ASP A 330 -12.67 -24.75 -6.34
C ASP A 330 -12.90 -23.25 -6.57
N GLU A 331 -12.36 -22.42 -5.69
CA GLU A 331 -12.61 -20.97 -5.70
C GLU A 331 -11.67 -20.27 -6.68
N ARG A 332 -12.23 -19.28 -7.38
CA ARG A 332 -11.43 -18.39 -8.20
C ARG A 332 -11.28 -17.03 -7.57
N ILE A 333 -10.05 -16.70 -7.21
CA ILE A 333 -9.67 -15.42 -6.65
C ILE A 333 -9.25 -14.50 -7.80
N ILE A 334 -9.83 -13.30 -7.87
CA ILE A 334 -9.39 -12.26 -8.80
C ILE A 334 -9.03 -11.03 -7.98
N VAL A 335 -7.80 -10.54 -8.15
CA VAL A 335 -7.28 -9.36 -7.47
C VAL A 335 -6.94 -8.32 -8.52
N GLU A 336 -7.62 -7.18 -8.47
CA GLU A 336 -7.35 -6.01 -9.29
C GLU A 336 -6.75 -4.93 -8.41
N PHE A 337 -5.63 -4.33 -8.78
CA PHE A 337 -4.96 -3.33 -7.94
C PHE A 337 -4.07 -2.43 -8.77
N GLN A 338 -3.65 -1.30 -8.19
CA GLN A 338 -2.55 -0.51 -8.74
C GLN A 338 -1.26 -0.78 -7.98
N TYR A 339 -0.14 -0.73 -8.68
CA TYR A 339 1.17 -0.89 -8.08
C TYR A 339 2.13 0.19 -8.60
N SER A 340 3.07 0.60 -7.74
CA SER A 340 4.13 1.53 -8.14
C SER A 340 5.07 0.81 -9.11
N SER A 341 5.13 1.28 -10.35
CA SER A 341 6.13 0.88 -11.33
C SER A 341 7.07 2.05 -11.58
N GLN A 342 8.36 1.85 -11.30
CA GLN A 342 9.36 2.91 -11.31
C GLN A 342 10.21 2.89 -12.60
N ALA A 343 9.74 2.27 -13.68
CA ALA A 343 10.51 2.25 -14.94
C ALA A 343 10.57 3.64 -15.60
N TYR A 344 9.42 4.32 -15.75
CA TYR A 344 9.32 5.64 -16.40
C TYR A 344 8.41 6.59 -15.63
N ALA A 345 8.69 7.90 -15.71
CA ALA A 345 7.73 8.91 -15.28
C ALA A 345 6.54 8.93 -16.24
N ARG A 346 5.33 8.81 -15.71
CA ARG A 346 4.11 8.67 -16.51
C ARG A 346 3.22 9.90 -16.39
N SER A 347 3.04 10.62 -17.48
CA SER A 347 2.12 11.76 -17.54
C SER A 347 0.69 11.31 -17.84
N LEU A 348 -0.30 11.98 -17.26
CA LEU A 348 -1.71 11.75 -17.48
C LEU A 348 -2.44 13.09 -17.65
N LEU A 349 -3.23 13.18 -18.71
CA LEU A 349 -4.15 14.27 -19.00
C LEU A 349 -5.57 13.70 -19.10
N GLU A 350 -6.51 14.37 -18.46
CA GLU A 350 -7.91 14.00 -18.43
C GLU A 350 -8.78 15.24 -18.63
N PHE A 351 -9.89 15.08 -19.35
CA PHE A 351 -10.94 16.07 -19.49
C PHE A 351 -12.29 15.37 -19.55
N HIS A 352 -13.29 15.87 -18.82
CA HIS A 352 -14.66 15.41 -18.90
C HIS A 352 -15.66 16.57 -18.91
N ASP A 353 -16.79 16.41 -19.61
CA ASP A 353 -17.90 17.36 -19.68
C ASP A 353 -19.24 16.60 -19.63
N ASN A 354 -19.98 16.76 -18.54
CA ASN A 354 -21.25 16.10 -18.24
C ASN A 354 -22.39 17.12 -18.25
N LEU A 355 -23.23 17.06 -19.27
CA LEU A 355 -24.31 18.01 -19.53
C LEU A 355 -25.68 17.39 -19.27
N ASP A 356 -26.39 17.82 -18.23
CA ASP A 356 -27.76 17.44 -17.91
C ASP A 356 -28.76 18.54 -18.34
N LEU A 357 -29.53 18.25 -19.39
CA LEU A 357 -30.63 19.09 -19.92
C LEU A 357 -32.01 18.54 -19.54
N GLY A 358 -32.11 17.79 -18.44
CA GLY A 358 -33.31 17.10 -17.96
C GLY A 358 -33.54 15.79 -18.72
N LYS A 359 -34.24 15.87 -19.86
CA LYS A 359 -34.52 14.68 -20.70
C LYS A 359 -33.32 14.21 -21.52
N LEU A 360 -32.32 15.05 -21.70
CA LEU A 360 -31.13 14.73 -22.48
C LEU A 360 -29.92 14.91 -21.56
N LYS A 361 -29.14 13.85 -21.40
CA LYS A 361 -27.88 13.85 -20.69
C LYS A 361 -26.79 13.50 -21.68
N LEU A 362 -25.73 14.30 -21.77
CA LEU A 362 -24.60 14.06 -22.66
C LEU A 362 -23.32 13.98 -21.82
N ASN A 363 -22.39 13.12 -22.22
CA ASN A 363 -21.06 13.05 -21.65
C ASN A 363 -20.01 13.08 -22.77
N PHE A 364 -18.89 13.74 -22.51
CA PHE A 364 -17.71 13.71 -23.36
C PHE A 364 -16.47 13.57 -22.49
N ASN A 365 -15.61 12.61 -22.81
CA ASN A 365 -14.41 12.33 -22.04
C ASN A 365 -13.20 12.21 -22.95
N ALA A 366 -12.04 12.66 -22.47
CA ALA A 366 -10.75 12.49 -23.10
C ALA A 366 -9.73 12.07 -22.04
N TYR A 367 -9.01 10.99 -22.30
CA TYR A 367 -7.98 10.42 -21.45
C TYR A 367 -6.71 10.22 -22.26
N SER A 368 -5.56 10.61 -21.73
CA SER A 368 -4.25 10.38 -22.34
C SER A 368 -3.21 10.12 -21.27
N GLU A 369 -2.61 8.94 -21.28
CA GLU A 369 -1.55 8.49 -20.38
C GLU A 369 -0.31 8.08 -21.21
N GLN A 370 0.87 8.57 -20.83
CA GLN A 370 2.10 8.31 -21.60
C GLN A 370 3.34 8.26 -20.70
N ASP A 371 4.16 7.23 -20.92
CA ASP A 371 5.49 7.07 -20.32
C ASP A 371 6.53 7.98 -20.99
N SER A 372 7.34 8.63 -20.17
CA SER A 372 8.41 9.52 -20.62
C SER A 372 9.65 8.73 -21.02
N LYS A 373 9.77 8.36 -22.31
CA LYS A 373 10.91 7.61 -22.85
C LYS A 373 12.30 8.23 -22.63
N ASN A 374 12.35 9.53 -22.31
CA ASN A 374 13.59 10.27 -22.05
C ASN A 374 13.88 10.49 -20.56
N GLN A 375 13.02 10.01 -19.66
CA GLN A 375 13.19 10.13 -18.21
C GLN A 375 12.83 8.79 -17.53
N PRO A 376 13.61 7.71 -17.78
CA PRO A 376 13.49 6.50 -16.99
C PRO A 376 13.88 6.80 -15.54
N PHE A 377 13.24 6.13 -14.57
CA PHE A 377 13.43 6.42 -13.15
C PHE A 377 14.34 5.37 -12.48
N GLN A 378 14.03 4.08 -12.60
CA GLN A 378 14.88 2.97 -12.09
C GLN A 378 15.63 2.19 -13.18
N GLN A 379 15.31 2.39 -14.46
CA GLN A 379 15.95 1.66 -15.56
C GLN A 379 17.03 2.53 -16.23
N ASP A 380 18.29 2.27 -15.92
CA ASP A 380 19.40 2.91 -16.64
C ASP A 380 19.57 2.25 -18.02
N ILE A 381 19.07 2.91 -19.06
CA ILE A 381 19.10 2.41 -20.44
C ILE A 381 20.38 2.90 -21.13
N ASN A 382 21.30 1.99 -21.41
CA ASN A 382 22.46 2.25 -22.26
C ASN A 382 22.13 2.12 -23.77
N ASP A 383 23.09 2.47 -24.64
CA ASP A 383 22.87 2.48 -26.10
C ASP A 383 22.52 1.08 -26.67
N ASN A 384 23.09 0.00 -26.11
CA ASN A 384 22.77 -1.37 -26.54
C ASN A 384 21.35 -1.76 -26.13
N GLN A 385 20.96 -1.44 -24.88
CA GLN A 385 19.61 -1.68 -24.37
C GLN A 385 18.57 -0.84 -25.13
N ARG A 386 18.91 0.40 -25.49
CA ARG A 386 18.07 1.24 -26.36
C ARG A 386 17.88 0.59 -27.72
N ASN A 387 18.94 0.06 -28.32
CA ASN A 387 18.86 -0.63 -29.61
C ASN A 387 17.98 -1.89 -29.52
N ILE A 388 18.04 -2.64 -28.41
CA ILE A 388 17.11 -3.75 -28.16
C ILE A 388 15.67 -3.22 -28.13
N LEU A 389 15.39 -2.18 -27.35
CA LEU A 389 14.05 -1.57 -27.26
C LEU A 389 13.54 -1.00 -28.59
N GLU A 390 14.41 -0.48 -29.46
CA GLU A 390 14.03 0.03 -30.78
C GLU A 390 13.63 -1.10 -31.76
N ASN A 391 14.18 -2.30 -31.60
CA ASN A 391 14.00 -3.43 -32.53
C ASN A 391 13.00 -4.51 -32.06
N VAL A 392 12.50 -4.45 -30.83
CA VAL A 392 11.53 -5.46 -30.33
C VAL A 392 10.09 -5.19 -30.79
N GLY A 393 9.80 -4.02 -31.37
CA GLY A 393 8.43 -3.65 -31.74
C GLY A 393 7.48 -3.79 -30.55
N ASP A 394 6.38 -4.50 -30.77
CA ASP A 394 5.38 -4.83 -29.75
C ASP A 394 5.67 -6.15 -29.00
N ASP A 395 6.74 -6.87 -29.35
CA ASP A 395 7.18 -8.11 -28.68
C ASP A 395 8.00 -7.82 -27.41
N ILE A 396 7.32 -7.19 -26.44
CA ILE A 396 7.94 -6.67 -25.21
C ILE A 396 8.52 -7.77 -24.31
N GLU A 397 8.04 -9.01 -24.42
CA GLU A 397 8.52 -10.15 -23.62
C GLU A 397 9.92 -10.60 -24.06
N ASN A 398 10.34 -10.25 -25.27
CA ASN A 398 11.65 -10.59 -25.82
C ASN A 398 12.71 -9.48 -25.63
N ALA A 399 12.41 -8.43 -24.86
CA ALA A 399 13.32 -7.31 -24.56
C ALA A 399 14.41 -7.65 -23.52
N PHE A 400 15.07 -8.80 -23.65
CA PHE A 400 16.13 -9.22 -22.72
C PHE A 400 17.46 -8.51 -22.97
N ALA A 401 18.10 -8.05 -21.90
CA ALA A 401 19.46 -7.51 -21.93
C ALA A 401 20.37 -8.23 -20.92
N PRO A 402 21.68 -8.35 -21.21
CA PRO A 402 22.66 -8.83 -20.23
C PRO A 402 22.64 -7.95 -18.97
N SER A 403 22.68 -8.57 -17.79
CA SER A 403 22.57 -7.85 -16.51
C SER A 403 23.91 -7.44 -15.91
N ALA A 404 25.02 -8.02 -16.39
CA ALA A 404 26.31 -7.91 -15.75
C ALA A 404 26.96 -6.54 -16.00
N ASN A 405 27.32 -5.85 -14.92
CA ASN A 405 27.99 -4.55 -14.95
C ASN A 405 29.31 -4.61 -14.20
N ALA A 406 30.37 -4.02 -14.78
CA ALA A 406 31.67 -3.92 -14.11
C ALA A 406 31.65 -2.81 -13.05
N VAL A 407 32.00 -3.15 -11.82
CA VAL A 407 32.03 -2.26 -10.65
C VAL A 407 33.35 -2.42 -9.89
N GLY A 408 33.69 -1.43 -9.05
CA GLY A 408 34.80 -1.58 -8.11
C GLY A 408 34.43 -2.51 -6.96
N TYR A 409 35.44 -3.17 -6.37
CA TYR A 409 35.21 -4.04 -5.21
C TYR A 409 34.58 -3.26 -4.05
N GLN A 410 33.48 -3.78 -3.53
CA GLN A 410 32.79 -3.28 -2.34
C GLN A 410 32.51 -4.45 -1.41
N GLN A 411 32.91 -4.31 -0.14
CA GLN A 411 32.89 -5.37 0.85
C GLN A 411 31.49 -5.92 1.16
N GLY A 412 30.47 -5.07 1.04
CA GLY A 412 29.07 -5.41 1.35
C GLY A 412 28.26 -5.96 0.18
N GLU A 413 28.85 -6.14 -1.01
CA GLU A 413 28.14 -6.57 -2.21
C GLU A 413 28.52 -7.99 -2.64
N VAL A 414 27.54 -8.73 -3.16
CA VAL A 414 27.80 -10.02 -3.83
C VAL A 414 28.33 -9.75 -5.25
N LEU A 415 29.60 -10.04 -5.45
CA LEU A 415 30.31 -9.81 -6.72
C LEU A 415 30.79 -11.12 -7.36
N TYR A 416 30.95 -11.06 -8.68
CA TYR A 416 31.29 -12.20 -9.51
C TYR A 416 32.56 -11.91 -10.31
N LYS A 417 33.34 -12.96 -10.56
CA LYS A 417 34.38 -12.98 -11.59
C LYS A 417 33.79 -13.59 -12.86
N ARG A 418 34.13 -13.01 -14.01
CA ARG A 418 33.76 -13.55 -15.32
C ARG A 418 34.83 -14.52 -15.81
N ILE A 419 34.46 -15.75 -16.14
CA ILE A 419 35.35 -16.75 -16.72
C ILE A 419 34.78 -17.26 -18.06
N PRO A 420 35.61 -17.59 -19.05
CA PRO A 420 35.13 -18.16 -20.31
C PRO A 420 34.49 -19.54 -20.06
N ASP A 421 33.38 -19.84 -20.74
CA ASP A 421 32.78 -21.17 -20.67
C ASP A 421 33.71 -22.18 -21.35
N SER A 422 34.09 -23.23 -20.63
CA SER A 422 34.99 -24.28 -21.12
C SER A 422 34.30 -25.32 -21.99
N VAL A 423 32.97 -25.25 -22.15
CA VAL A 423 32.17 -26.17 -22.97
C VAL A 423 31.71 -25.46 -24.25
N GLU A 424 32.54 -25.55 -25.29
CA GLU A 424 32.45 -24.82 -26.57
C GLU A 424 31.23 -25.17 -27.47
N ASN A 425 30.07 -25.52 -26.92
CA ASN A 425 28.91 -26.03 -27.69
C ASN A 425 27.53 -25.38 -27.44
N ASN A 426 27.38 -24.36 -26.58
CA ASN A 426 26.05 -23.83 -26.24
C ASN A 426 25.84 -22.30 -26.40
N GLY A 427 26.77 -21.56 -27.03
CA GLY A 427 26.55 -20.14 -27.36
C GLY A 427 26.66 -19.15 -26.20
N VAL A 428 27.10 -19.58 -25.01
CA VAL A 428 27.42 -18.70 -23.87
C VAL A 428 28.93 -18.40 -23.89
N ASP A 429 29.32 -17.14 -24.12
CA ASP A 429 30.75 -16.72 -24.24
C ASP A 429 31.48 -16.69 -22.87
N SER A 430 30.74 -16.50 -21.78
CA SER A 430 31.32 -16.44 -20.43
C SER A 430 30.29 -16.71 -19.33
N ILE A 431 30.76 -17.28 -18.22
CA ILE A 431 29.98 -17.54 -17.00
C ILE A 431 30.47 -16.67 -15.84
N TYR A 432 29.59 -16.41 -14.88
CA TYR A 432 29.85 -15.59 -13.70
C TYR A 432 29.99 -16.48 -12.47
N VAL A 433 31.12 -16.42 -11.79
CA VAL A 433 31.39 -17.22 -10.58
C VAL A 433 31.57 -16.29 -9.40
N TYR A 434 30.88 -16.56 -8.29
CA TYR A 434 30.97 -15.75 -7.07
C TYR A 434 32.44 -15.60 -6.61
N SER A 435 32.81 -14.38 -6.20
CA SER A 435 34.17 -14.07 -5.73
C SER A 435 34.16 -12.93 -4.73
N THR A 436 34.95 -13.08 -3.65
CA THR A 436 35.24 -12.04 -2.66
C THR A 436 36.66 -11.46 -2.82
N ASN A 437 37.44 -11.90 -3.81
CA ASN A 437 38.80 -11.39 -4.02
C ASN A 437 38.75 -10.05 -4.78
N PRO A 438 39.27 -8.93 -4.21
CA PRO A 438 39.24 -7.61 -4.85
C PRO A 438 39.83 -7.56 -6.27
N ASP A 439 40.77 -8.46 -6.61
CA ASP A 439 41.41 -8.50 -7.93
C ASP A 439 40.52 -9.14 -9.02
N SER A 440 39.52 -9.93 -8.65
CA SER A 440 38.67 -10.68 -9.60
C SER A 440 37.16 -10.46 -9.44
N ALA A 441 36.72 -9.99 -8.27
CA ALA A 441 35.35 -9.63 -7.95
C ALA A 441 34.97 -8.27 -8.58
N ILE A 442 34.72 -8.29 -9.89
CA ILE A 442 34.58 -7.08 -10.71
C ILE A 442 33.16 -6.91 -11.24
N TYR A 443 32.35 -7.97 -11.30
CA TYR A 443 31.03 -7.91 -11.93
C TYR A 443 29.91 -7.96 -10.89
N ARG A 444 29.02 -6.97 -10.91
CA ARG A 444 27.69 -7.05 -10.29
C ARG A 444 26.73 -7.66 -11.31
N VAL A 445 26.08 -8.74 -10.94
CA VAL A 445 25.22 -9.53 -11.85
C VAL A 445 23.85 -9.70 -11.22
N GLN A 446 22.80 -9.38 -11.96
CA GLN A 446 21.42 -9.65 -11.54
C GLN A 446 20.92 -10.92 -12.24
N PHE A 447 20.37 -11.84 -11.46
CA PHE A 447 19.83 -13.09 -11.97
C PHE A 447 18.30 -13.02 -12.01
N SER A 448 17.71 -13.39 -13.15
CA SER A 448 16.26 -13.51 -13.33
C SER A 448 15.85 -14.98 -13.28
N ASP A 449 14.72 -15.28 -12.61
CA ASP A 449 14.12 -16.62 -12.59
C ASP A 449 13.47 -16.91 -13.95
N VAL A 450 14.04 -17.86 -14.69
CA VAL A 450 13.52 -18.32 -16.00
C VAL A 450 12.74 -19.63 -15.87
N GLY A 451 12.54 -20.11 -14.64
CA GLY A 451 11.84 -21.34 -14.32
C GLY A 451 12.76 -22.58 -14.28
N PRO A 452 12.35 -23.65 -13.57
CA PRO A 452 13.15 -24.86 -13.43
C PRO A 452 13.46 -25.52 -14.78
N GLY A 453 14.74 -25.80 -15.05
CA GLY A 453 15.21 -26.45 -16.28
C GLY A 453 15.43 -25.51 -17.46
N ASN A 454 15.14 -24.22 -17.32
CA ASN A 454 15.30 -23.21 -18.37
C ASN A 454 16.53 -22.31 -18.16
N GLY A 455 17.25 -22.44 -17.04
CA GLY A 455 18.40 -21.61 -16.72
C GLY A 455 19.66 -22.41 -16.39
N ASN A 456 20.80 -21.73 -16.33
CA ASN A 456 22.11 -22.30 -16.06
C ASN A 456 22.65 -21.99 -14.65
N TYR A 457 21.86 -21.33 -13.81
CA TYR A 457 22.26 -21.01 -12.44
C TYR A 457 21.25 -21.51 -11.40
N ILE A 458 21.75 -21.86 -10.22
CA ILE A 458 20.95 -22.14 -9.02
C ILE A 458 21.36 -21.19 -7.90
N GLU A 459 20.44 -20.89 -7.00
CA GLU A 459 20.74 -20.19 -5.75
C GLU A 459 21.35 -21.17 -4.74
N VAL A 460 22.36 -20.74 -3.98
CA VAL A 460 23.04 -21.57 -2.98
C VAL A 460 23.05 -20.88 -1.61
N GLN A 461 22.92 -21.66 -0.54
CA GLN A 461 23.00 -21.15 0.83
C GLN A 461 24.40 -20.58 1.10
N SER A 462 24.45 -19.37 1.66
CA SER A 462 25.68 -18.61 1.86
C SER A 462 25.55 -17.67 3.05
N GLY A 463 26.68 -17.43 3.74
CA GLY A 463 26.79 -16.41 4.78
C GLY A 463 26.90 -14.98 4.24
N ALA A 464 27.06 -14.82 2.92
CA ALA A 464 27.21 -13.52 2.28
C ALA A 464 26.00 -12.60 2.52
N ASN A 465 26.25 -11.29 2.52
CA ASN A 465 25.22 -10.25 2.62
C ASN A 465 24.41 -10.10 1.31
N GLY A 466 23.71 -11.16 0.90
CA GLY A 466 22.89 -11.24 -0.31
C GLY A 466 22.90 -12.63 -0.95
N ARG A 467 22.10 -12.80 -2.01
CA ARG A 467 21.97 -14.07 -2.74
C ARG A 467 23.23 -14.41 -3.52
N VAL A 468 23.66 -15.66 -3.40
CA VAL A 468 24.74 -16.22 -4.20
C VAL A 468 24.17 -17.24 -5.18
N TYR A 469 24.57 -17.09 -6.43
CA TYR A 469 24.18 -17.98 -7.53
C TYR A 469 25.39 -18.78 -8.03
N GLU A 470 25.21 -20.07 -8.23
CA GLU A 470 26.22 -20.99 -8.76
C GLU A 470 25.81 -21.49 -10.15
N TYR A 471 26.78 -21.54 -11.06
CA TYR A 471 26.58 -22.07 -12.41
C TYR A 471 26.52 -23.59 -12.40
N ILE A 472 25.51 -24.16 -13.08
CA ILE A 472 25.40 -25.59 -13.37
C ILE A 472 25.49 -25.79 -14.88
N ALA A 473 26.45 -26.61 -15.30
CA ALA A 473 26.63 -26.95 -16.70
C ALA A 473 25.41 -27.71 -17.27
N PRO A 474 24.92 -27.34 -18.47
CA PRO A 474 23.90 -28.09 -19.20
C PRO A 474 24.26 -29.57 -19.41
N VAL A 475 23.25 -30.43 -19.38
CA VAL A 475 23.40 -31.85 -19.76
C VAL A 475 22.79 -32.05 -21.15
N ASN A 476 23.59 -32.50 -22.12
CA ASN A 476 23.18 -32.67 -23.53
C ASN A 476 22.55 -31.42 -24.17
N GLY A 477 23.01 -30.22 -23.78
CA GLY A 477 22.48 -28.95 -24.31
C GLY A 477 21.20 -28.46 -23.64
N GLN A 478 20.68 -29.18 -22.62
CA GLN A 478 19.52 -28.74 -21.84
C GLN A 478 19.99 -28.10 -20.52
N PRO A 479 19.57 -26.87 -20.20
CA PRO A 479 19.86 -26.23 -18.92
C PRO A 479 19.33 -27.08 -17.74
N GLN A 480 19.96 -26.96 -16.57
CA GLN A 480 19.61 -27.74 -15.37
C GLN A 480 19.28 -26.86 -14.15
N GLY A 481 19.56 -25.56 -14.24
CA GLY A 481 19.25 -24.57 -13.23
C GLY A 481 17.89 -23.90 -13.45
N ARG A 482 17.71 -22.78 -12.76
CA ARG A 482 16.46 -21.99 -12.71
C ARG A 482 16.67 -20.52 -13.09
N TYR A 483 17.91 -20.03 -13.04
CA TYR A 483 18.23 -18.61 -13.17
C TYR A 483 19.19 -18.31 -14.33
N GLU A 484 19.11 -17.09 -14.88
CA GLU A 484 19.99 -16.55 -15.93
C GLU A 484 20.44 -15.09 -15.64
N PRO A 485 21.65 -14.67 -16.03
CA PRO A 485 22.19 -13.33 -15.80
C PRO A 485 21.67 -12.30 -16.84
N VAL A 486 20.35 -12.22 -16.97
CA VAL A 486 19.62 -11.32 -17.87
C VAL A 486 18.61 -10.49 -17.08
N ILE A 487 18.24 -9.33 -17.63
CA ILE A 487 17.12 -8.52 -17.17
C ILE A 487 16.14 -8.32 -18.31
N LEU A 488 14.84 -8.27 -18.01
CA LEU A 488 13.81 -7.87 -18.96
C LEU A 488 13.68 -6.34 -18.94
N LEU A 489 13.90 -5.69 -20.08
CA LEU A 489 13.77 -4.24 -20.19
C LEU A 489 12.30 -3.84 -20.32
N VAL A 490 11.87 -2.82 -19.58
CA VAL A 490 10.52 -2.28 -19.66
C VAL A 490 10.44 -1.28 -20.83
N THR A 491 9.45 -1.43 -21.71
CA THR A 491 9.16 -0.48 -22.79
C THR A 491 8.31 0.70 -22.31
N PRO A 492 8.49 1.92 -22.87
CA PRO A 492 7.64 3.08 -22.57
C PRO A 492 6.35 3.03 -23.39
N LYS A 493 5.18 3.01 -22.72
CA LYS A 493 3.86 2.83 -23.33
C LYS A 493 3.07 4.15 -23.45
N GLN A 494 2.14 4.23 -24.41
CA GLN A 494 1.16 5.31 -24.54
C GLN A 494 -0.26 4.74 -24.66
N ARG A 495 -1.23 5.33 -23.95
CA ARG A 495 -2.66 4.96 -24.01
C ARG A 495 -3.53 6.20 -24.05
N GLN A 496 -4.45 6.28 -25.00
CA GLN A 496 -5.37 7.39 -25.16
C GLN A 496 -6.78 6.87 -25.44
N MET A 497 -7.79 7.56 -24.93
CA MET A 497 -9.18 7.24 -25.20
C MET A 497 -10.03 8.50 -25.23
N PHE A 498 -10.94 8.57 -26.21
CA PHE A 498 -11.99 9.58 -26.28
C PHE A 498 -13.34 8.90 -26.27
N THR A 499 -14.27 9.34 -25.42
CA THR A 499 -15.64 8.83 -25.40
C THR A 499 -16.65 9.96 -25.56
N PHE A 500 -17.73 9.69 -26.27
CA PHE A 500 -18.87 10.58 -26.42
C PHE A 500 -20.16 9.77 -26.33
N GLY A 501 -20.99 10.09 -25.36
CA GLY A 501 -22.22 9.36 -25.11
C GLY A 501 -23.35 10.25 -24.61
N GLY A 502 -24.52 9.62 -24.45
CA GLY A 502 -25.67 10.30 -23.92
C GLY A 502 -26.88 9.42 -23.70
N THR A 503 -27.75 9.87 -22.79
CA THR A 503 -29.04 9.28 -22.48
C THR A 503 -30.15 10.26 -22.85
N TYR A 504 -31.21 9.75 -23.48
CA TYR A 504 -32.39 10.54 -23.85
C TYR A 504 -33.68 9.87 -23.36
N ASP A 505 -34.37 10.54 -22.44
CA ASP A 505 -35.69 10.17 -21.94
C ASP A 505 -36.77 10.59 -22.94
N VAL A 506 -37.07 9.67 -23.87
CA VAL A 506 -38.13 9.85 -24.88
C VAL A 506 -39.45 10.23 -24.21
N ASN A 507 -39.79 9.55 -23.11
CA ASN A 507 -40.91 9.85 -22.21
C ASN A 507 -40.65 9.25 -20.81
N GLU A 508 -41.58 9.41 -19.86
CA GLU A 508 -41.45 8.90 -18.48
C GLU A 508 -41.22 7.37 -18.36
N ARG A 509 -41.45 6.62 -19.44
CA ARG A 509 -41.34 5.16 -19.49
C ARG A 509 -40.22 4.68 -20.41
N THR A 510 -39.74 5.50 -21.33
CA THR A 510 -38.83 5.08 -22.40
C THR A 510 -37.56 5.91 -22.39
N SER A 511 -36.42 5.26 -22.30
CA SER A 511 -35.08 5.87 -22.36
C SER A 511 -34.23 5.19 -23.43
N SER A 512 -33.45 5.97 -24.16
CA SER A 512 -32.44 5.48 -25.10
C SER A 512 -31.06 5.99 -24.72
N PHE A 513 -30.02 5.25 -25.05
CA PHE A 513 -28.64 5.67 -24.83
C PHE A 513 -27.75 5.33 -26.03
N PHE A 514 -26.64 6.05 -26.15
CA PHE A 514 -25.56 5.72 -27.07
C PHE A 514 -24.21 6.15 -26.47
N GLU A 515 -23.15 5.51 -26.90
CA GLU A 515 -21.76 5.85 -26.58
C GLU A 515 -20.86 5.40 -27.73
N VAL A 516 -19.88 6.23 -28.08
CA VAL A 516 -18.83 5.95 -29.05
C VAL A 516 -17.49 6.18 -28.36
N ALA A 517 -16.55 5.25 -28.54
CA ALA A 517 -15.20 5.34 -28.02
C ALA A 517 -14.16 5.19 -29.14
N LEU A 518 -13.08 5.95 -29.05
CA LEU A 518 -11.90 5.84 -29.91
C LEU A 518 -10.68 5.65 -29.01
N SER A 519 -9.86 4.64 -29.28
CA SER A 519 -8.65 4.32 -28.51
C SER A 519 -7.40 4.49 -29.38
N LYS A 520 -6.28 4.85 -28.73
CA LYS A 520 -4.94 4.69 -29.28
C LYS A 520 -4.04 4.02 -28.23
N THR A 521 -3.41 2.90 -28.55
CA THR A 521 -2.47 2.21 -27.66
C THR A 521 -1.18 1.92 -28.41
N ASP A 522 -0.05 2.32 -27.85
CA ASP A 522 1.30 2.07 -28.38
C ASP A 522 2.08 1.38 -27.25
N LEU A 523 2.52 0.14 -27.49
CA LEU A 523 3.18 -0.71 -26.49
C LEU A 523 4.68 -0.41 -26.37
N ASN A 524 5.25 0.34 -27.31
CA ASN A 524 6.66 0.66 -27.33
C ASN A 524 6.98 1.94 -28.12
N THR A 525 6.93 3.08 -27.44
CA THR A 525 7.21 4.39 -28.05
C THR A 525 8.68 4.63 -28.46
N PHE A 526 9.56 3.62 -28.32
CA PHE A 526 10.90 3.59 -28.93
C PHE A 526 10.91 3.02 -30.34
N SER A 527 9.99 2.12 -30.68
CA SER A 527 9.92 1.49 -31.99
C SER A 527 8.83 2.12 -32.84
N ASP A 528 9.07 2.20 -34.15
CA ASP A 528 8.02 2.52 -35.13
C ASP A 528 7.51 1.23 -35.83
N GLU A 529 8.09 0.06 -35.50
CA GLU A 529 7.63 -1.24 -35.99
C GLU A 529 6.25 -1.55 -35.42
N ASP A 530 5.44 -2.27 -36.20
CA ASP A 530 4.09 -2.74 -35.84
C ASP A 530 3.01 -1.69 -35.50
N SER A 531 3.27 -0.38 -35.60
CA SER A 531 2.30 0.73 -35.36
C SER A 531 0.99 0.77 -36.17
N GLY A 532 0.70 -0.25 -36.98
CA GLY A 532 -0.49 -0.34 -37.82
C GLY A 532 -1.78 -0.69 -37.06
N ASP A 533 -1.69 -1.19 -35.83
CA ASP A 533 -2.79 -1.65 -34.98
C ASP A 533 -3.06 -0.74 -33.77
N ASP A 534 -2.35 0.38 -33.61
CA ASP A 534 -2.51 1.30 -32.48
C ASP A 534 -3.95 1.82 -32.27
N TYR A 535 -4.73 2.01 -33.33
CA TYR A 535 -5.99 2.76 -33.30
C TYR A 535 -7.21 1.85 -33.32
N GLY A 536 -8.10 2.00 -32.34
CA GLY A 536 -9.32 1.21 -32.22
C GLY A 536 -10.59 2.04 -32.01
N GLN A 537 -11.74 1.41 -32.21
CA GLN A 537 -13.05 2.05 -32.04
C GLN A 537 -14.08 1.10 -31.41
N ALA A 538 -14.97 1.64 -30.59
CA ALA A 538 -16.09 0.91 -30.01
C ALA A 538 -17.37 1.76 -29.99
N VAL A 539 -18.53 1.09 -30.03
CA VAL A 539 -19.85 1.72 -30.04
C VAL A 539 -20.79 0.90 -29.18
N ARG A 540 -21.61 1.57 -28.36
CA ARG A 540 -22.74 0.95 -27.67
C ARG A 540 -23.99 1.79 -27.85
N ALA A 541 -25.13 1.19 -28.17
CA ALA A 541 -26.39 1.93 -28.27
C ALA A 541 -27.57 1.05 -27.90
N GLY A 542 -28.57 1.61 -27.23
CA GLY A 542 -29.72 0.84 -26.77
C GLY A 542 -30.95 1.67 -26.44
N ILE A 543 -32.05 0.96 -26.23
CA ILE A 543 -33.34 1.53 -25.83
C ILE A 543 -34.04 0.60 -24.86
N SER A 544 -34.72 1.16 -23.87
CA SER A 544 -35.53 0.43 -22.89
C SER A 544 -36.85 1.14 -22.64
N THR A 545 -37.88 0.38 -22.28
CA THR A 545 -39.24 0.85 -21.97
C THR A 545 -39.84 0.09 -20.80
N ASN A 546 -40.37 0.80 -19.83
CA ASN A 546 -41.09 0.27 -18.67
C ASN A 546 -42.59 0.57 -18.78
N GLN A 547 -43.38 -0.39 -19.23
CA GLN A 547 -44.81 -0.25 -19.46
C GLN A 547 -45.64 -0.90 -18.34
N PRO A 548 -46.39 -0.12 -17.52
CA PRO A 548 -47.32 -0.69 -16.56
C PRO A 548 -48.49 -1.38 -17.28
N LEU A 549 -48.79 -2.61 -16.87
CA LEU A 549 -49.89 -3.45 -17.31
C LEU A 549 -51.01 -3.38 -16.26
N GLY A 550 -51.99 -2.51 -16.53
CA GLY A 550 -53.20 -2.31 -15.70
C GLY A 550 -53.26 -0.96 -14.99
N GLN A 551 -54.38 -0.70 -14.30
CA GLN A 551 -54.68 0.57 -13.62
C GLN A 551 -54.60 0.49 -12.08
N SER A 552 -54.07 -0.61 -11.53
CA SER A 552 -53.86 -0.73 -10.08
C SER A 552 -52.80 0.26 -9.60
N GLN A 553 -52.86 0.69 -8.34
CA GLN A 553 -51.79 1.48 -7.70
C GLN A 553 -50.42 0.76 -7.70
N LYS A 554 -50.44 -0.57 -7.76
CA LYS A 554 -49.25 -1.43 -7.89
C LYS A 554 -49.42 -2.32 -9.13
N PRO A 555 -49.25 -1.80 -10.36
CA PRO A 555 -49.46 -2.59 -11.58
C PRO A 555 -48.36 -3.65 -11.73
N LEU A 556 -48.60 -4.63 -12.62
CA LEU A 556 -47.50 -5.46 -13.14
C LEU A 556 -46.75 -4.60 -14.17
N THR A 557 -45.45 -4.44 -14.08
CA THR A 557 -44.67 -3.64 -15.04
C THR A 557 -43.95 -4.57 -16.01
N LEU A 558 -44.13 -4.34 -17.31
CA LEU A 558 -43.37 -4.99 -18.37
C LEU A 558 -42.22 -4.08 -18.80
N SER A 559 -41.00 -4.57 -18.64
CA SER A 559 -39.78 -3.94 -19.13
C SER A 559 -39.36 -4.60 -20.43
N VAL A 560 -39.14 -3.83 -21.48
CA VAL A 560 -38.63 -4.31 -22.77
C VAL A 560 -37.47 -3.44 -23.17
N GLY A 561 -36.35 -4.02 -23.55
CA GLY A 561 -35.22 -3.25 -24.07
C GLY A 561 -34.29 -4.07 -24.93
N GLY A 562 -33.33 -3.39 -25.55
CA GLY A 562 -32.24 -4.02 -26.26
C GLY A 562 -31.13 -3.03 -26.52
N ASP A 563 -29.91 -3.55 -26.63
CA ASP A 563 -28.71 -2.79 -26.93
C ASP A 563 -27.78 -3.58 -27.86
N ILE A 564 -26.93 -2.85 -28.56
CA ILE A 564 -25.87 -3.39 -29.38
C ILE A 564 -24.56 -2.82 -28.88
N GLU A 565 -23.56 -3.68 -28.74
CA GLU A 565 -22.16 -3.30 -28.50
C GLU A 565 -21.32 -3.78 -29.69
N TYR A 566 -20.44 -2.92 -30.16
CA TYR A 566 -19.49 -3.17 -31.24
C TYR A 566 -18.11 -2.75 -30.74
N VAL A 567 -17.12 -3.62 -30.88
CA VAL A 567 -15.73 -3.37 -30.48
C VAL A 567 -14.85 -3.84 -31.63
N ASN A 568 -14.04 -2.94 -32.19
CA ASN A 568 -13.11 -3.31 -33.26
C ASN A 568 -11.95 -4.18 -32.71
N ASP A 569 -11.29 -4.94 -33.59
CA ASP A 569 -10.16 -5.82 -33.31
C ASP A 569 -8.94 -5.13 -32.69
N THR A 570 -8.77 -3.83 -32.92
CA THR A 570 -7.66 -3.02 -32.36
C THR A 570 -8.10 -2.13 -31.19
N PHE A 571 -9.32 -2.30 -30.68
CA PHE A 571 -9.80 -1.51 -29.54
C PHE A 571 -9.24 -2.02 -28.21
N GLU A 572 -8.40 -1.21 -27.59
CA GLU A 572 -7.80 -1.48 -26.29
C GLU A 572 -8.38 -0.56 -25.21
N PRO A 573 -9.05 -1.11 -24.17
CA PRO A 573 -9.62 -0.31 -23.10
C PRO A 573 -8.57 0.10 -22.05
N ILE A 574 -8.80 1.23 -21.34
CA ILE A 574 -7.87 1.69 -20.29
C ILE A 574 -7.84 0.73 -19.10
N GLN A 575 -9.01 0.33 -18.61
CA GLN A 575 -9.24 -0.81 -17.72
C GLN A 575 -10.47 -1.57 -18.21
N ARG A 576 -10.76 -2.73 -17.62
CA ARG A 576 -11.88 -3.58 -18.07
C ARG A 576 -13.22 -2.83 -17.91
N PHE A 577 -13.92 -2.64 -19.03
CA PHE A 577 -15.27 -2.07 -19.04
C PHE A 577 -16.41 -3.10 -18.90
N ARG A 578 -16.14 -4.37 -19.21
CA ARG A 578 -17.10 -5.48 -19.05
C ARG A 578 -17.09 -6.03 -17.62
N SER A 579 -18.10 -6.81 -17.25
CA SER A 579 -18.16 -7.45 -15.93
C SER A 579 -16.96 -8.37 -15.67
N ILE A 580 -16.54 -8.50 -14.41
CA ILE A 580 -15.45 -9.39 -13.95
C ILE A 580 -15.60 -10.85 -14.42
N GLU A 581 -16.83 -11.33 -14.59
CA GLU A 581 -17.17 -12.68 -15.05
C GLU A 581 -17.38 -12.79 -16.57
N PHE A 582 -17.20 -11.73 -17.36
CA PHE A 582 -17.56 -11.72 -18.80
C PHE A 582 -16.93 -12.87 -19.57
N ASP A 583 -15.61 -13.08 -19.43
CA ASP A 583 -14.89 -14.12 -20.16
C ASP A 583 -15.38 -15.53 -19.78
N ARG A 584 -15.83 -15.70 -18.54
CA ARG A 584 -16.44 -16.95 -18.07
C ARG A 584 -17.83 -17.11 -18.65
N ASP A 585 -18.68 -16.08 -18.55
CA ASP A 585 -20.05 -16.07 -19.08
C ASP A 585 -20.10 -16.46 -20.58
N TRP A 586 -19.10 -16.02 -21.35
CA TRP A 586 -18.96 -16.34 -22.76
C TRP A 586 -18.00 -17.50 -23.03
N ASN A 587 -17.40 -18.14 -22.03
CA ASN A 587 -16.52 -19.29 -22.23
C ASN A 587 -15.30 -18.98 -23.14
N ILE A 588 -14.73 -17.78 -23.05
CA ILE A 588 -13.63 -17.26 -23.90
C ILE A 588 -12.29 -17.09 -23.17
N ARG A 589 -12.17 -17.50 -21.89
CA ARG A 589 -10.97 -17.28 -21.08
C ARG A 589 -9.66 -17.79 -21.70
N ASP A 590 -9.72 -18.90 -22.43
CA ASP A 590 -8.55 -19.56 -23.03
C ASP A 590 -8.47 -19.30 -24.55
N LEU A 591 -9.22 -18.30 -25.04
CA LEU A 591 -9.32 -17.96 -26.44
C LEU A 591 -8.78 -16.56 -26.67
N ASP A 592 -7.85 -16.44 -27.60
CA ASP A 592 -7.42 -15.15 -28.12
C ASP A 592 -8.30 -14.78 -29.32
N LEU A 593 -9.15 -13.78 -29.16
CA LEU A 593 -10.09 -13.33 -30.19
C LEU A 593 -9.51 -12.11 -30.88
N THR A 594 -9.06 -12.29 -32.13
CA THR A 594 -8.32 -11.27 -32.89
C THR A 594 -9.21 -10.49 -33.87
N LYS A 595 -10.52 -10.74 -33.85
CA LYS A 595 -11.49 -10.13 -34.77
C LYS A 595 -12.44 -9.19 -34.05
N THR A 596 -12.97 -8.26 -34.84
CA THR A 596 -14.04 -7.35 -34.42
C THR A 596 -15.17 -8.12 -33.71
N GLN A 597 -15.58 -7.60 -32.56
CA GLN A 597 -16.59 -8.17 -31.69
C GLN A 597 -17.92 -7.43 -31.83
N PHE A 598 -19.03 -8.18 -31.85
CA PHE A 598 -20.39 -7.66 -31.92
C PHE A 598 -21.30 -8.39 -30.93
N LEU A 599 -21.97 -7.63 -30.05
CA LEU A 599 -22.78 -8.15 -28.95
C LEU A 599 -24.16 -7.49 -28.91
N PRO A 600 -25.15 -7.98 -29.69
CA PRO A 600 -26.54 -7.57 -29.55
C PRO A 600 -27.21 -8.28 -28.36
N THR A 601 -27.98 -7.51 -27.59
CA THR A 601 -28.73 -7.94 -26.42
C THR A 601 -30.20 -7.53 -26.55
N PHE A 602 -31.10 -8.43 -26.17
CA PHE A 602 -32.52 -8.19 -26.01
C PHE A 602 -32.95 -8.59 -24.59
N ASN A 603 -33.64 -7.71 -23.88
CA ASN A 603 -34.07 -7.87 -22.49
C ASN A 603 -35.60 -7.78 -22.38
N LEU A 604 -36.19 -8.67 -21.58
CA LEU A 604 -37.61 -8.72 -21.24
C LEU A 604 -37.75 -8.92 -19.73
N GLY A 605 -38.37 -7.98 -19.02
CA GLY A 605 -38.57 -8.02 -17.58
C GLY A 605 -40.05 -7.93 -17.20
N LEU A 606 -40.45 -8.64 -16.15
CA LEU A 606 -41.76 -8.54 -15.53
C LEU A 606 -41.56 -8.28 -14.04
N PHE A 607 -42.10 -7.18 -13.53
CA PHE A 607 -41.99 -6.81 -12.12
C PHE A 607 -43.36 -6.59 -11.49
N LYS A 608 -43.58 -7.18 -10.31
CA LYS A 608 -44.77 -6.99 -9.49
C LYS A 608 -44.38 -6.85 -8.03
N ASP A 609 -44.63 -5.67 -7.48
CA ASP A 609 -44.30 -5.30 -6.08
C ASP A 609 -44.77 -6.31 -5.01
N SER A 610 -45.85 -7.06 -5.24
CA SER A 610 -46.40 -8.04 -4.28
C SER A 610 -45.96 -9.49 -4.54
N LEU A 611 -45.06 -9.74 -5.48
CA LEU A 611 -44.64 -11.08 -5.90
C LEU A 611 -43.15 -11.18 -6.19
N GLY A 612 -42.55 -10.20 -6.86
CA GLY A 612 -41.14 -10.20 -7.25
C GLY A 612 -40.91 -9.82 -8.72
N SER A 613 -39.77 -10.25 -9.30
CA SER A 613 -39.36 -9.98 -10.68
C SER A 613 -38.98 -11.23 -11.45
N MET A 614 -39.15 -11.18 -12.78
CA MET A 614 -38.64 -12.16 -13.72
C MET A 614 -38.03 -11.42 -14.91
N ASP A 615 -36.74 -11.61 -15.13
CA ASP A 615 -35.97 -11.01 -16.20
C ASP A 615 -35.46 -12.12 -17.12
N TYR A 616 -35.57 -11.91 -18.43
CA TYR A 616 -35.05 -12.79 -19.47
C TYR A 616 -34.23 -11.96 -20.44
N ALA A 617 -33.03 -12.42 -20.76
CA ALA A 617 -32.17 -11.79 -21.74
C ALA A 617 -31.68 -12.80 -22.77
N PHE A 618 -31.84 -12.43 -24.04
CA PHE A 618 -31.27 -13.13 -25.20
C PHE A 618 -30.11 -12.29 -25.73
N LYS A 619 -28.91 -12.88 -25.78
CA LYS A 619 -27.68 -12.22 -26.19
C LYS A 619 -27.00 -13.04 -27.28
N SER A 620 -26.40 -12.36 -28.26
CA SER A 620 -25.44 -12.99 -29.18
C SER A 620 -24.07 -12.35 -28.95
N PHE A 621 -22.99 -13.09 -29.12
CA PHE A 621 -21.62 -12.57 -29.12
C PHE A 621 -20.86 -13.18 -30.28
N MET A 622 -20.38 -12.33 -31.19
CA MET A 622 -19.68 -12.73 -32.41
C MET A 622 -18.32 -12.06 -32.43
N GLY A 623 -17.25 -12.84 -32.57
CA GLY A 623 -15.86 -12.39 -32.75
C GLY A 623 -15.32 -12.89 -34.08
N GLY A 624 -15.92 -12.49 -35.19
CA GLY A 624 -15.58 -12.99 -36.53
C GLY A 624 -15.93 -14.48 -36.74
N SER A 625 -15.16 -15.18 -37.58
CA SER A 625 -15.31 -16.64 -37.78
C SER A 625 -14.68 -17.47 -36.66
N GLU A 626 -13.89 -16.83 -35.81
CA GLU A 626 -13.18 -17.47 -34.68
C GLU A 626 -14.18 -17.95 -33.62
N TYR A 627 -15.24 -17.17 -33.38
CA TYR A 627 -16.19 -17.41 -32.29
C TYR A 627 -17.56 -16.77 -32.54
N GLU A 628 -18.62 -17.54 -32.36
CA GLU A 628 -20.02 -17.11 -32.28
C GLU A 628 -20.70 -17.79 -31.10
N ALA A 629 -21.54 -17.05 -30.38
CA ALA A 629 -22.31 -17.62 -29.28
C ALA A 629 -23.69 -17.02 -29.14
N LEU A 630 -24.63 -17.88 -28.75
CA LEU A 630 -26.00 -17.50 -28.37
C LEU A 630 -26.18 -17.81 -26.88
N ARG A 631 -26.61 -16.81 -26.12
CA ARG A 631 -26.83 -16.92 -24.67
C ARG A 631 -28.26 -16.57 -24.32
N HIS A 632 -28.93 -17.52 -23.69
CA HIS A 632 -30.19 -17.30 -22.99
C HIS A 632 -29.88 -17.14 -21.51
N SER A 633 -30.40 -16.11 -20.87
CA SER A 633 -30.24 -15.89 -19.44
C SER A 633 -31.58 -15.51 -18.81
N GLY A 634 -31.83 -15.99 -17.60
CA GLY A 634 -33.06 -15.76 -16.87
C GLY A 634 -32.77 -15.53 -15.39
N LYS A 635 -33.32 -14.45 -14.83
CA LYS A 635 -33.27 -14.15 -13.40
C LYS A 635 -34.68 -14.07 -12.85
N VAL A 636 -34.96 -14.77 -11.77
CA VAL A 636 -36.27 -14.79 -11.11
C VAL A 636 -36.04 -14.52 -9.63
N ASN A 637 -36.67 -13.47 -9.11
CA ASN A 637 -36.69 -13.17 -7.68
C ASN A 637 -38.16 -13.22 -7.24
N VAL A 638 -38.51 -14.05 -6.26
CA VAL A 638 -39.90 -14.21 -5.79
C VAL A 638 -39.95 -14.10 -4.28
N GLU A 639 -40.62 -13.06 -3.79
CA GLU A 639 -40.89 -12.83 -2.38
C GLU A 639 -42.38 -12.97 -2.11
N ARG A 640 -42.78 -14.04 -1.40
CA ARG A 640 -44.19 -14.25 -1.05
C ARG A 640 -44.39 -15.10 0.19
N ASN A 641 -45.16 -14.57 1.15
CA ASN A 641 -45.54 -15.29 2.38
C ASN A 641 -44.34 -15.85 3.16
N GLY A 642 -43.22 -15.11 3.22
CA GLY A 642 -41.96 -15.54 3.84
C GLY A 642 -41.17 -16.59 3.07
N PHE A 643 -41.56 -16.91 1.82
CA PHE A 643 -40.62 -17.50 0.87
C PHE A 643 -39.87 -16.39 0.17
N ASP A 644 -38.57 -16.56 0.06
CA ASP A 644 -37.69 -15.74 -0.76
C ASP A 644 -36.91 -16.71 -1.68
N VAL A 645 -36.99 -16.48 -2.99
CA VAL A 645 -36.37 -17.36 -4.00
C VAL A 645 -35.70 -16.51 -5.05
N ASP A 646 -34.38 -16.58 -5.09
CA ASP A 646 -33.54 -16.05 -6.15
C ASP A 646 -33.06 -17.21 -7.03
N PHE A 647 -33.29 -17.10 -8.33
CA PHE A 647 -32.82 -18.06 -9.33
C PHE A 647 -32.20 -17.31 -10.51
N ASP A 648 -30.94 -17.57 -10.81
CA ASP A 648 -30.20 -17.01 -11.93
C ASP A 648 -29.66 -18.15 -12.78
N ALA A 649 -30.06 -18.23 -14.05
CA ALA A 649 -29.62 -19.29 -14.95
C ALA A 649 -29.21 -18.75 -16.30
N SER A 650 -28.26 -19.42 -16.95
CA SER A 650 -27.89 -19.13 -18.33
C SER A 650 -27.46 -20.37 -19.10
N GLN A 651 -27.82 -20.41 -20.38
CA GLN A 651 -27.35 -21.38 -21.36
C GLN A 651 -26.62 -20.62 -22.46
N THR A 652 -25.33 -20.84 -22.63
CA THR A 652 -24.52 -20.34 -23.74
C THR A 652 -24.17 -21.49 -24.68
N THR A 653 -24.52 -21.39 -25.96
CA THR A 653 -24.03 -22.31 -27.00
C THR A 653 -23.02 -21.58 -27.86
N THR A 654 -21.83 -22.15 -28.05
CA THR A 654 -20.75 -21.56 -28.85
C THR A 654 -20.42 -22.41 -30.07
N SER A 655 -20.05 -21.76 -31.16
CA SER A 655 -19.57 -22.34 -32.40
C SER A 655 -18.54 -21.41 -33.06
N GLY A 656 -17.56 -21.96 -33.77
CA GLY A 656 -16.51 -21.16 -34.43
C GLY A 656 -15.29 -22.00 -34.76
N GLU A 657 -14.27 -21.37 -35.35
CA GLU A 657 -12.99 -22.03 -35.65
C GLU A 657 -12.23 -22.41 -34.37
N LEU A 658 -12.30 -21.58 -33.32
CA LEU A 658 -11.55 -21.76 -32.07
C LEU A 658 -12.36 -22.47 -30.96
N SER A 659 -13.69 -22.47 -31.04
CA SER A 659 -14.55 -22.98 -29.95
C SER A 659 -15.85 -23.62 -30.43
N LYS A 660 -16.20 -24.75 -29.81
CA LYS A 660 -17.52 -25.38 -29.91
C LYS A 660 -17.90 -25.87 -28.51
N SER A 661 -18.97 -25.33 -27.92
CA SER A 661 -19.36 -25.69 -26.55
C SER A 661 -20.84 -25.51 -26.25
N GLU A 662 -21.31 -26.25 -25.25
CA GLU A 662 -22.59 -26.04 -24.57
C GLU A 662 -22.32 -25.77 -23.09
N TYR A 663 -22.60 -24.56 -22.65
CA TYR A 663 -22.32 -24.11 -21.30
C TYR A 663 -23.60 -23.72 -20.58
N TYR A 664 -24.06 -24.61 -19.70
CA TYR A 664 -25.18 -24.36 -18.81
C TYR A 664 -24.67 -23.96 -17.43
N ARG A 665 -25.31 -22.97 -16.80
CA ARG A 665 -25.11 -22.68 -15.39
C ARG A 665 -26.36 -22.16 -14.72
N HIS A 666 -26.47 -22.38 -13.41
CA HIS A 666 -27.46 -21.69 -12.60
C HIS A 666 -27.01 -21.53 -11.15
N LYS A 667 -27.60 -20.57 -10.46
CA LYS A 667 -27.53 -20.37 -9.02
C LYS A 667 -28.95 -20.27 -8.47
N THR A 668 -29.22 -20.95 -7.38
CA THR A 668 -30.48 -20.84 -6.64
C THR A 668 -30.19 -20.47 -5.20
N LEU A 669 -30.97 -19.56 -4.63
CA LEU A 669 -31.13 -19.37 -3.20
C LEU A 669 -32.63 -19.39 -2.90
N ALA A 670 -33.08 -20.37 -2.13
CA ALA A 670 -34.46 -20.47 -1.69
C ALA A 670 -34.48 -20.52 -0.17
N THR A 671 -35.06 -19.50 0.47
CA THR A 671 -35.26 -19.46 1.90
C THR A 671 -36.74 -19.48 2.27
N LYS A 672 -37.01 -20.01 3.46
CA LYS A 672 -38.34 -20.01 4.06
C LYS A 672 -38.25 -19.60 5.51
N GLU A 673 -38.84 -18.47 5.83
CA GLU A 673 -39.07 -18.05 7.20
C GLU A 673 -40.15 -18.93 7.86
N ILE A 674 -39.79 -19.54 8.99
CA ILE A 674 -40.65 -20.35 9.85
C ILE A 674 -40.49 -19.82 11.28
N SER A 675 -41.32 -18.83 11.64
CA SER A 675 -41.29 -18.18 12.95
C SER A 675 -39.92 -17.52 13.23
N PHE A 676 -39.13 -18.03 14.17
CA PHE A 676 -37.81 -17.47 14.52
C PHE A 676 -36.64 -18.11 13.76
N LEU A 677 -36.91 -19.11 12.92
CA LEU A 677 -35.92 -19.80 12.10
C LEU A 677 -36.15 -19.52 10.62
N GLU A 678 -35.07 -19.57 9.87
CA GLU A 678 -35.07 -19.59 8.42
C GLU A 678 -34.39 -20.87 7.96
N ILE A 679 -35.06 -21.64 7.11
CA ILE A 679 -34.48 -22.80 6.44
C ILE A 679 -34.16 -22.38 5.01
N GLY A 680 -32.94 -22.65 4.57
CA GLY A 680 -32.47 -22.27 3.25
C GLY A 680 -31.85 -23.43 2.48
N TYR A 681 -32.01 -23.37 1.17
CA TYR A 681 -31.32 -24.19 0.19
C TYR A 681 -30.61 -23.26 -0.79
N ARG A 682 -29.33 -23.48 -1.02
CA ARG A 682 -28.54 -22.80 -2.05
C ARG A 682 -27.95 -23.84 -2.98
N ASP A 683 -27.90 -23.59 -4.27
CA ASP A 683 -27.05 -24.35 -5.17
C ASP A 683 -26.38 -23.46 -6.22
N ASP A 684 -25.26 -23.95 -6.72
CA ASP A 684 -24.49 -23.38 -7.81
C ASP A 684 -24.05 -24.55 -8.69
N LEU A 685 -24.39 -24.51 -9.97
CA LEU A 685 -24.14 -25.57 -10.92
C LEU A 685 -23.55 -25.00 -12.19
N GLU A 686 -22.49 -25.64 -12.67
CA GLU A 686 -21.95 -25.36 -14.00
C GLU A 686 -21.70 -26.66 -14.75
N ASN A 687 -22.10 -26.70 -16.02
CA ASN A 687 -21.84 -27.81 -16.91
C ASN A 687 -21.36 -27.25 -18.24
N ASN A 688 -20.06 -27.36 -18.48
CA ASN A 688 -19.35 -26.79 -19.62
C ASN A 688 -18.84 -27.92 -20.54
N LEU A 689 -19.67 -28.28 -21.50
CA LEU A 689 -19.34 -29.30 -22.49
C LEU A 689 -18.55 -28.64 -23.63
N ARG A 690 -17.23 -28.77 -23.60
CA ARG A 690 -16.33 -28.27 -24.65
C ARG A 690 -15.92 -29.39 -25.61
N TYR A 691 -16.05 -29.14 -26.91
CA TYR A 691 -15.73 -30.08 -27.96
C TYR A 691 -14.47 -29.62 -28.71
N THR A 692 -13.68 -30.55 -29.24
CA THR A 692 -12.66 -30.17 -30.23
C THR A 692 -13.38 -29.67 -31.48
N PRO A 693 -13.03 -28.47 -32.01
CA PRO A 693 -13.62 -27.97 -33.24
C PRO A 693 -13.63 -29.03 -34.36
N GLN A 694 -14.67 -29.03 -35.18
CA GLN A 694 -14.90 -30.00 -36.26
C GLN A 694 -15.07 -31.48 -35.86
N THR A 695 -15.06 -31.81 -34.55
CA THR A 695 -15.39 -33.15 -34.04
C THR A 695 -16.56 -33.09 -33.06
N ASP A 696 -17.06 -34.27 -32.64
CA ASP A 696 -18.09 -34.42 -31.60
C ASP A 696 -17.52 -34.99 -30.30
N SER A 697 -16.19 -35.06 -30.17
CA SER A 697 -15.52 -35.53 -28.96
C SER A 697 -15.35 -34.38 -27.97
N LEU A 698 -15.65 -34.63 -26.69
CA LEU A 698 -15.27 -33.72 -25.62
C LEU A 698 -13.75 -33.60 -25.56
N ASN A 699 -13.26 -32.37 -25.46
CA ASN A 699 -11.84 -32.12 -25.19
C ASN A 699 -11.57 -32.14 -23.67
N ASN A 700 -10.30 -32.26 -23.26
CA ASN A 700 -9.94 -32.38 -21.84
C ASN A 700 -10.23 -31.13 -20.99
N THR A 701 -10.64 -30.01 -21.60
CA THR A 701 -11.01 -28.78 -20.88
C THR A 701 -12.51 -28.70 -20.57
N ALA A 702 -13.33 -29.66 -21.03
CA ALA A 702 -14.72 -29.76 -20.60
C ALA A 702 -14.80 -30.18 -19.13
N TYR A 703 -15.74 -29.59 -18.40
CA TYR A 703 -15.93 -29.86 -16.98
C TYR A 703 -17.39 -29.70 -16.59
N GLY A 704 -17.74 -30.22 -15.42
CA GLY A 704 -19.01 -29.89 -14.79
C GLY A 704 -18.94 -30.07 -13.29
N TRP A 705 -19.65 -29.25 -12.54
CA TRP A 705 -19.72 -29.34 -11.10
C TRP A 705 -21.09 -28.90 -10.58
N TRP A 706 -21.45 -29.43 -9.42
CA TRP A 706 -22.66 -29.03 -8.70
C TRP A 706 -22.31 -28.91 -7.22
N GLU A 707 -22.49 -27.72 -6.68
CA GLU A 707 -22.40 -27.42 -5.26
C GLU A 707 -23.79 -27.09 -4.73
N TRP A 708 -24.19 -27.69 -3.62
CA TRP A 708 -25.42 -27.32 -2.94
C TRP A 708 -25.21 -27.25 -1.42
N GLU A 709 -25.86 -26.29 -0.79
CA GLU A 709 -25.87 -26.06 0.65
C GLU A 709 -27.31 -26.16 1.17
N ALA A 710 -27.53 -27.00 2.18
CA ALA A 710 -28.73 -26.92 3.01
C ALA A 710 -28.34 -26.29 4.34
N PHE A 711 -29.05 -25.24 4.75
CA PHE A 711 -28.77 -24.53 5.99
C PHE A 711 -30.01 -24.20 6.80
N VAL A 712 -29.80 -24.05 8.10
CA VAL A 712 -30.77 -23.45 9.02
C VAL A 712 -30.09 -22.28 9.72
N GLN A 713 -30.75 -21.13 9.74
CA GLN A 713 -30.28 -19.96 10.45
C GLN A 713 -31.43 -19.29 11.21
N LYS A 714 -31.08 -18.29 12.02
CA LYS A 714 -32.07 -17.49 12.72
C LYS A 714 -32.47 -16.28 11.86
N ALA A 715 -33.75 -15.93 11.85
CA ALA A 715 -34.26 -14.77 11.10
C ALA A 715 -33.70 -13.43 11.65
N ASP A 716 -33.61 -12.41 10.78
CA ASP A 716 -32.75 -11.21 10.85
C ASP A 716 -32.93 -10.27 12.07
N SER A 717 -33.95 -10.49 12.90
CA SER A 717 -34.36 -9.57 13.99
C SER A 717 -33.74 -9.83 15.36
N ALA A 718 -32.70 -10.67 15.46
CA ALA A 718 -32.30 -11.27 16.72
C ALA A 718 -30.95 -10.81 17.29
N GLU A 719 -30.94 -10.49 18.60
CA GLU A 719 -29.70 -10.17 19.36
C GLU A 719 -28.65 -11.28 19.36
N ASN A 720 -29.07 -12.55 19.26
CA ASN A 720 -28.18 -13.69 19.09
C ASN A 720 -28.43 -14.33 17.73
N PHE A 721 -27.37 -14.66 16.99
CA PHE A 721 -27.37 -15.27 15.66
C PHE A 721 -26.78 -16.69 15.70
N TYR A 722 -27.32 -17.60 14.89
CA TYR A 722 -26.79 -18.94 14.67
C TYR A 722 -27.07 -19.36 13.23
N LYS A 723 -26.11 -20.01 12.58
CA LYS A 723 -26.24 -20.65 11.27
C LYS A 723 -25.52 -22.00 11.29
N LEU A 724 -26.19 -23.04 10.82
CA LEU A 724 -25.62 -24.36 10.57
C LEU A 724 -25.85 -24.69 9.10
N GLY A 725 -24.79 -25.02 8.38
CA GLY A 725 -24.84 -25.37 6.96
C GLY A 725 -24.09 -26.67 6.66
N TYR A 726 -24.62 -27.45 5.73
CA TYR A 726 -23.93 -28.57 5.10
C TYR A 726 -23.88 -28.30 3.60
N THR A 727 -22.68 -28.31 3.05
CA THR A 727 -22.40 -28.11 1.63
C THR A 727 -21.79 -29.38 1.05
N ASN A 728 -22.30 -29.83 -0.08
CA ASN A 728 -21.70 -30.90 -0.88
C ASN A 728 -21.34 -30.34 -2.25
N ARG A 729 -20.15 -30.69 -2.75
CA ARG A 729 -19.69 -30.34 -4.09
C ARG A 729 -19.21 -31.58 -4.81
N THR A 730 -19.67 -31.78 -6.04
CA THR A 730 -19.19 -32.85 -6.93
C THR A 730 -18.59 -32.22 -8.18
N ASP A 731 -17.32 -32.48 -8.46
CA ASP A 731 -16.66 -32.05 -9.70
C ASP A 731 -16.51 -33.22 -10.67
N ARG A 732 -16.59 -32.93 -11.97
CA ARG A 732 -16.47 -33.88 -13.07
C ARG A 732 -15.53 -33.34 -14.14
N GLY A 733 -14.69 -34.21 -14.68
CA GLY A 733 -13.82 -33.92 -15.82
C GLY A 733 -13.89 -35.03 -16.86
N VAL A 734 -13.19 -34.84 -17.98
CA VAL A 734 -13.29 -35.77 -19.12
C VAL A 734 -12.43 -37.01 -18.92
N LYS A 735 -13.05 -38.17 -19.10
CA LYS A 735 -12.39 -39.46 -19.22
C LYS A 735 -13.11 -40.32 -20.25
N ASN A 736 -12.36 -40.89 -21.20
CA ASN A 736 -12.90 -41.67 -22.32
C ASN A 736 -14.05 -40.94 -23.07
N GLY A 737 -13.89 -39.63 -23.29
CA GLY A 737 -14.85 -38.80 -24.03
C GLY A 737 -16.16 -38.48 -23.27
N ASN A 738 -16.25 -38.78 -21.97
CA ASN A 738 -17.42 -38.48 -21.14
C ASN A 738 -17.01 -37.78 -19.85
N LEU A 739 -17.91 -36.97 -19.27
CA LEU A 739 -17.70 -36.41 -17.94
C LEU A 739 -17.86 -37.49 -16.86
N GLN A 740 -16.84 -37.68 -16.06
CA GLN A 740 -16.83 -38.59 -14.90
C GLN A 740 -16.44 -37.82 -13.65
N THR A 741 -16.94 -38.25 -12.49
CA THR A 741 -16.64 -37.61 -11.20
C THR A 741 -15.15 -37.70 -10.90
N ALA A 742 -14.54 -36.54 -10.66
CA ALA A 742 -13.14 -36.41 -10.29
C ALA A 742 -13.00 -36.29 -8.77
N THR A 743 -13.76 -35.39 -8.15
CA THR A 743 -13.65 -35.09 -6.71
C THR A 743 -15.00 -34.88 -6.04
N LEU A 744 -15.05 -35.19 -4.74
CA LEU A 744 -16.20 -34.97 -3.87
C LEU A 744 -15.77 -34.16 -2.65
N GLY A 745 -16.35 -32.96 -2.50
CA GLY A 745 -16.17 -32.08 -1.36
C GLY A 745 -17.37 -32.15 -0.41
N ASN A 746 -17.11 -32.35 0.89
CA ASN A 746 -18.13 -32.22 1.94
C ASN A 746 -17.68 -31.17 2.93
N MET A 747 -18.53 -30.18 3.22
CA MET A 747 -18.24 -29.09 4.13
C MET A 747 -19.36 -28.90 5.15
N TYR A 748 -18.98 -28.75 6.41
CA TYR A 748 -19.87 -28.50 7.54
C TYR A 748 -19.47 -27.17 8.16
N ALA A 749 -20.38 -26.21 8.20
CA ALA A 749 -20.13 -24.87 8.72
C ALA A 749 -21.08 -24.55 9.87
N PHE A 750 -20.53 -24.07 10.98
CA PHE A 750 -21.29 -23.55 12.11
C PHE A 750 -20.82 -22.14 12.44
N GLN A 751 -21.75 -21.18 12.43
CA GLN A 751 -21.51 -19.79 12.78
C GLN A 751 -22.47 -19.35 13.87
N PHE A 752 -22.00 -18.55 14.80
CA PHE A 752 -22.84 -18.02 15.87
C PHE A 752 -22.34 -16.67 16.40
N ALA A 753 -23.26 -15.89 16.98
CA ALA A 753 -22.96 -14.68 17.72
C ALA A 753 -23.93 -14.55 18.90
N LEU A 754 -23.41 -14.48 20.12
CA LEU A 754 -24.14 -14.34 21.37
C LEU A 754 -23.96 -12.92 21.89
N ASN A 755 -24.79 -11.97 21.44
CA ASN A 755 -24.64 -10.55 21.82
C ASN A 755 -25.69 -10.07 22.85
N LYS A 756 -26.62 -10.94 23.26
CA LYS A 756 -27.69 -10.59 24.23
C LYS A 756 -27.16 -10.04 25.56
N ASN A 757 -26.02 -10.53 26.05
CA ASN A 757 -25.40 -10.01 27.25
C ASN A 757 -24.21 -9.10 26.88
N PRO A 758 -24.30 -7.77 27.01
CA PRO A 758 -23.19 -6.87 26.69
C PRO A 758 -21.97 -7.07 27.60
N ASN A 759 -22.14 -7.72 28.74
CA ASN A 759 -21.06 -8.11 29.64
C ASN A 759 -20.42 -9.46 29.27
N SER A 760 -20.93 -10.18 28.28
CA SER A 760 -20.43 -11.48 27.85
C SER A 760 -20.84 -11.75 26.40
N THR A 761 -20.03 -11.28 25.46
CA THR A 761 -20.27 -11.49 24.02
C THR A 761 -19.36 -12.57 23.49
N LEU A 762 -19.90 -13.53 22.74
CA LEU A 762 -19.15 -14.62 22.13
C LEU A 762 -19.58 -14.79 20.68
N LYS A 763 -18.65 -14.72 19.73
CA LYS A 763 -18.93 -15.02 18.32
C LYS A 763 -17.89 -15.97 17.76
N GLY A 764 -18.27 -16.75 16.77
CA GLY A 764 -17.34 -17.67 16.12
C GLY A 764 -17.89 -18.30 14.86
N LYS A 765 -16.98 -18.85 14.07
CA LYS A 765 -17.25 -19.63 12.86
C LYS A 765 -16.29 -20.80 12.83
N ALA A 766 -16.79 -22.00 12.58
CA ALA A 766 -15.99 -23.19 12.36
C ALA A 766 -16.46 -23.89 11.09
N THR A 767 -15.51 -24.29 10.25
CA THR A 767 -15.73 -24.95 8.98
C THR A 767 -14.86 -26.19 8.92
N TYR A 768 -15.47 -27.36 8.80
CA TYR A 768 -14.79 -28.62 8.57
C TYR A 768 -15.08 -29.08 7.14
N ARG A 769 -14.03 -29.31 6.34
CA ARG A 769 -14.13 -29.70 4.93
C ARG A 769 -13.28 -30.94 4.66
N THR A 770 -13.84 -31.87 3.90
CA THR A 770 -13.13 -33.05 3.39
C THR A 770 -13.18 -33.05 1.87
N LEU A 771 -12.03 -33.21 1.23
CA LEU A 771 -11.89 -33.42 -0.21
C LEU A 771 -11.53 -34.89 -0.46
N GLU A 772 -12.37 -35.59 -1.21
CA GLU A 772 -12.11 -36.95 -1.66
C GLU A 772 -11.79 -36.95 -3.16
N VAL A 773 -10.74 -37.67 -3.54
CA VAL A 773 -10.32 -37.84 -4.94
C VAL A 773 -10.80 -39.20 -5.42
N GLN A 774 -11.71 -39.19 -6.38
CA GLN A 774 -12.33 -40.40 -6.95
C GLN A 774 -11.55 -40.92 -8.17
N ASP A 775 -10.89 -40.03 -8.91
CA ASP A 775 -10.13 -40.39 -10.10
C ASP A 775 -8.85 -39.55 -10.27
N THR A 776 -7.69 -40.16 -9.98
CA THR A 776 -6.37 -39.52 -10.09
C THR A 776 -5.93 -39.23 -11.52
N SER A 777 -6.58 -39.83 -12.53
CA SER A 777 -6.30 -39.49 -13.94
C SER A 777 -6.97 -38.19 -14.40
N ILE A 778 -7.89 -37.63 -13.60
CA ILE A 778 -8.57 -36.36 -13.88
C ILE A 778 -8.07 -35.25 -12.93
N TYR A 779 -7.79 -35.59 -11.66
CA TYR A 779 -7.26 -34.68 -10.66
C TYR A 779 -6.07 -35.30 -9.92
N ASP A 780 -4.89 -34.69 -10.01
CA ASP A 780 -3.63 -35.22 -9.46
C ASP A 780 -3.30 -34.69 -8.04
N GLY A 781 -4.24 -33.97 -7.40
CA GLY A 781 -4.05 -33.52 -6.02
C GLY A 781 -4.38 -34.60 -4.99
N ASP A 782 -3.88 -34.43 -3.78
CA ASP A 782 -4.14 -35.36 -2.68
C ASP A 782 -5.53 -35.15 -2.02
N PRO A 783 -6.18 -36.20 -1.50
CA PRO A 783 -7.32 -36.06 -0.61
C PRO A 783 -6.94 -35.28 0.65
N GLU A 784 -7.85 -34.45 1.16
CA GLU A 784 -7.51 -33.50 2.22
C GLU A 784 -8.62 -33.30 3.26
N ARG A 785 -8.24 -32.92 4.48
CA ARG A 785 -9.15 -32.63 5.60
C ARG A 785 -8.78 -31.35 6.31
N ASN A 786 -9.61 -30.33 6.12
CA ASN A 786 -9.38 -29.00 6.62
C ASN A 786 -10.34 -28.65 7.73
N LEU A 787 -9.80 -28.13 8.83
CA LEU A 787 -10.57 -27.48 9.88
C LEU A 787 -10.08 -26.05 10.01
N ILE A 788 -10.98 -25.11 9.72
CA ILE A 788 -10.75 -23.68 9.88
C ILE A 788 -11.72 -23.19 10.94
N SER A 789 -11.27 -22.38 11.89
CA SER A 789 -12.13 -21.87 12.95
C SER A 789 -11.63 -20.55 13.49
N ARG A 790 -12.56 -19.68 13.85
CA ARG A 790 -12.32 -18.42 14.56
C ARG A 790 -13.30 -18.29 15.73
N LEU A 791 -12.80 -17.89 16.88
CA LEU A 791 -13.57 -17.68 18.10
C LEU A 791 -13.14 -16.38 18.78
N GLU A 792 -14.11 -15.54 19.11
CA GLU A 792 -13.92 -14.26 19.77
C GLU A 792 -14.83 -14.15 20.99
N TYR A 793 -14.24 -13.96 22.17
CA TYR A 793 -14.94 -13.84 23.44
C TYR A 793 -14.57 -12.56 24.16
N SER A 794 -15.56 -11.80 24.63
CA SER A 794 -15.37 -10.65 25.49
C SER A 794 -16.24 -10.78 26.72
N PHE A 795 -15.64 -10.63 27.89
CA PHE A 795 -16.26 -10.84 29.18
C PHE A 795 -15.95 -9.69 30.14
N ARG A 796 -16.97 -9.25 30.87
CA ARG A 796 -16.88 -8.23 31.92
C ARG A 796 -17.78 -8.63 33.08
N ALA A 797 -17.25 -8.64 34.30
CA ALA A 797 -18.04 -8.91 35.50
C ALA A 797 -17.71 -7.91 36.61
N LEU A 798 -18.64 -7.80 37.57
CA LEU A 798 -18.48 -6.97 38.78
C LEU A 798 -18.11 -5.53 38.45
N GLU A 799 -18.89 -4.88 37.58
CA GLU A 799 -18.66 -3.49 37.12
C GLU A 799 -17.26 -3.28 36.49
N GLY A 800 -16.70 -4.33 35.89
CA GLY A 800 -15.38 -4.31 35.28
C GLY A 800 -14.23 -4.51 36.26
N ALA A 801 -14.49 -5.06 37.46
CA ALA A 801 -13.44 -5.62 38.31
C ALA A 801 -12.82 -6.88 37.70
N ILE A 802 -13.53 -7.58 36.82
CA ILE A 802 -12.98 -8.64 35.98
C ILE A 802 -13.30 -8.27 34.54
N SER A 803 -12.29 -8.20 33.67
CA SER A 803 -12.49 -8.06 32.23
C SER A 803 -11.54 -8.99 31.48
N SER A 804 -12.04 -9.67 30.46
CA SER A 804 -11.28 -10.62 29.66
C SER A 804 -11.66 -10.49 28.18
N THR A 805 -10.67 -10.55 27.30
CA THR A 805 -10.87 -10.72 25.85
C THR A 805 -10.04 -11.89 25.37
N SER A 806 -10.66 -12.78 24.59
CA SER A 806 -10.05 -13.99 24.06
C SER A 806 -10.28 -14.05 22.56
N PHE A 807 -9.24 -14.37 21.80
CA PHE A 807 -9.26 -14.62 20.36
C PHE A 807 -8.55 -15.94 20.10
N TYR A 808 -9.14 -16.78 19.27
CA TYR A 808 -8.55 -18.05 18.86
C TYR A 808 -8.88 -18.31 17.39
N GLU A 809 -7.86 -18.55 16.58
CA GLU A 809 -8.01 -18.84 15.15
C GLU A 809 -7.09 -19.99 14.72
N ILE A 810 -7.60 -20.87 13.87
CA ILE A 810 -6.86 -21.96 13.24
C ILE A 810 -7.19 -22.03 11.75
N GLY A 811 -6.19 -22.38 10.93
CA GLY A 811 -6.36 -22.61 9.50
C GLY A 811 -5.07 -23.07 8.84
N GLY A 812 -5.17 -23.61 7.62
CA GLY A 812 -4.01 -23.92 6.79
C GLY A 812 -3.55 -22.70 6.00
N GLY A 813 -2.27 -22.65 5.65
CA GLY A 813 -1.67 -21.55 4.91
C GLY A 813 -0.27 -21.89 4.39
N LEU A 814 0.45 -20.88 3.96
CA LEU A 814 1.85 -20.96 3.58
C LEU A 814 2.72 -20.13 4.55
N GLU A 815 4.00 -20.47 4.63
CA GLU A 815 5.04 -19.63 5.22
C GLU A 815 6.14 -19.41 4.17
N GLU A 816 6.48 -18.15 3.94
CA GLU A 816 7.58 -17.71 3.08
C GLU A 816 8.92 -17.94 3.81
N GLU A 817 9.91 -18.48 3.09
CA GLU A 817 11.30 -18.45 3.55
C GLU A 817 11.82 -17.01 3.52
N LYS A 818 12.27 -16.48 4.67
CA LYS A 818 12.70 -15.08 4.73
C LYS A 818 14.18 -14.95 4.43
N GLU A 819 14.54 -13.91 3.70
CA GLU A 819 15.92 -13.52 3.50
C GLU A 819 16.12 -12.05 3.86
N TYR A 820 17.31 -11.71 4.35
CA TYR A 820 17.67 -10.36 4.75
C TYR A 820 18.99 -9.94 4.13
N VAL A 821 19.05 -8.68 3.69
CA VAL A 821 20.28 -8.00 3.28
C VAL A 821 20.46 -6.75 4.13
N TYR A 822 21.69 -6.46 4.51
CA TYR A 822 22.05 -5.29 5.28
C TYR A 822 22.64 -4.22 4.37
N VAL A 823 22.07 -3.02 4.39
CA VAL A 823 22.51 -1.89 3.56
C VAL A 823 23.12 -0.83 4.45
N GLU A 824 24.31 -0.37 4.11
CA GLU A 824 25.00 0.70 4.82
C GLU A 824 24.26 2.04 4.65
N VAL A 825 24.10 2.75 5.76
CA VAL A 825 23.49 4.08 5.84
C VAL A 825 24.32 5.00 6.72
N ALA A 826 24.03 6.30 6.67
CA ALA A 826 24.70 7.24 7.54
C ALA A 826 24.50 6.84 9.02
N PRO A 827 25.55 6.93 9.87
CA PRO A 827 25.43 6.58 11.28
C PRO A 827 24.26 7.28 11.97
N GLY A 828 23.46 6.50 12.69
CA GLY A 828 22.27 6.94 13.41
C GLY A 828 20.98 6.99 12.58
N GLN A 829 21.02 6.61 11.31
CA GLN A 829 19.84 6.33 10.48
C GLN A 829 19.48 4.83 10.42
N GLY A 830 20.44 3.96 10.74
CA GLY A 830 20.25 2.51 10.77
C GLY A 830 19.76 1.99 12.13
N THR A 831 19.74 0.68 12.25
CA THR A 831 19.49 -0.05 13.52
C THR A 831 20.53 -1.14 13.79
N TYR A 832 21.40 -1.42 12.83
CA TYR A 832 22.43 -2.45 12.91
C TYR A 832 23.84 -1.84 12.84
N THR A 833 24.80 -2.56 13.41
CA THR A 833 26.24 -2.34 13.27
C THR A 833 26.87 -3.62 12.75
N TRP A 834 27.94 -3.50 11.98
CA TRP A 834 28.74 -4.65 11.52
C TRP A 834 30.02 -4.77 12.37
N THR A 835 30.42 -5.99 12.72
CA THR A 835 31.69 -6.30 13.41
C THR A 835 32.31 -7.54 12.80
N ASP A 836 33.50 -7.42 12.22
CA ASP A 836 34.24 -8.54 11.64
C ASP A 836 34.71 -9.50 12.74
N TYR A 837 34.00 -10.61 12.90
CA TYR A 837 34.27 -11.60 13.94
C TYR A 837 35.37 -12.58 13.53
N ASN A 838 35.50 -12.87 12.23
CA ASN A 838 36.43 -13.88 11.72
C ASN A 838 37.73 -13.30 11.09
N GLY A 839 37.81 -11.99 10.95
CA GLY A 839 38.97 -11.24 10.45
C GLY A 839 39.19 -11.35 8.94
N ASN A 840 38.15 -11.66 8.16
CA ASN A 840 38.26 -11.86 6.72
C ASN A 840 37.99 -10.59 5.88
N ASP A 841 37.63 -9.47 6.52
CA ASP A 841 37.22 -8.23 5.85
C ASP A 841 36.13 -8.47 4.78
N VAL A 842 35.13 -9.31 5.05
CA VAL A 842 33.93 -9.54 4.23
C VAL A 842 32.70 -9.37 5.11
N GLN A 843 31.65 -8.68 4.64
CA GLN A 843 30.42 -8.52 5.41
C GLN A 843 29.54 -9.76 5.32
N GLU A 844 29.41 -10.50 6.42
CA GLU A 844 28.61 -11.71 6.52
C GLU A 844 27.37 -11.51 7.43
N GLN A 845 26.29 -12.25 7.19
CA GLN A 845 24.99 -12.03 7.84
C GLN A 845 25.02 -12.22 9.37
N ASP A 846 25.94 -13.05 9.89
CA ASP A 846 26.13 -13.30 11.32
C ASP A 846 26.93 -12.24 12.05
N GLU A 847 27.53 -11.31 11.31
CA GLU A 847 28.37 -10.22 11.84
C GLU A 847 27.59 -8.92 12.07
N PHE A 848 26.30 -8.91 11.75
CA PHE A 848 25.41 -7.78 11.98
C PHE A 848 24.64 -7.92 13.30
N GLU A 849 24.84 -6.95 14.18
CA GLU A 849 24.19 -6.85 15.49
C GLU A 849 23.32 -5.61 15.62
N ILE A 850 22.32 -5.68 16.49
CA ILE A 850 21.47 -4.52 16.79
C ILE A 850 22.32 -3.48 17.54
N ALA A 851 22.49 -2.31 16.94
CA ALA A 851 23.31 -1.25 17.49
C ALA A 851 22.75 -0.73 18.83
N GLN A 852 23.56 -0.79 19.89
CA GLN A 852 23.18 -0.31 21.24
C GLN A 852 23.28 1.21 21.38
N PHE A 853 24.12 1.85 20.56
CA PHE A 853 24.32 3.30 20.53
C PHE A 853 24.03 3.87 19.15
N GLN A 854 23.46 5.07 19.12
CA GLN A 854 23.06 5.71 17.86
C GLN A 854 24.24 5.91 16.89
N ASP A 855 25.45 6.19 17.39
CA ASP A 855 26.64 6.37 16.56
C ASP A 855 27.15 5.08 15.89
N GLN A 856 26.72 3.91 16.37
CA GLN A 856 27.04 2.61 15.76
C GLN A 856 25.98 2.15 14.75
N ALA A 857 24.80 2.80 14.71
CA ALA A 857 23.68 2.35 13.91
C ALA A 857 23.82 2.79 12.43
N ASN A 858 24.75 2.16 11.71
CA ASN A 858 25.14 2.48 10.33
C ASN A 858 24.66 1.47 9.30
N PHE A 859 23.86 0.46 9.67
CA PHE A 859 23.23 -0.47 8.73
C PHE A 859 21.72 -0.59 8.94
N MET A 860 21.00 -0.83 7.86
CA MET A 860 19.57 -1.19 7.86
C MET A 860 19.41 -2.60 7.34
N ARG A 861 18.58 -3.40 8.01
CA ARG A 861 18.17 -4.72 7.52
C ARG A 861 16.97 -4.57 6.58
N ILE A 862 17.04 -5.13 5.38
CA ILE A 862 15.98 -5.11 4.38
C ILE A 862 15.58 -6.56 4.09
N SER A 863 14.30 -6.89 4.19
CA SER A 863 13.81 -8.20 3.77
C SER A 863 13.79 -8.30 2.25
N VAL A 864 14.40 -9.37 1.73
CA VAL A 864 14.32 -9.75 0.33
C VAL A 864 13.31 -10.87 0.21
N THR A 865 12.28 -10.64 -0.60
CA THR A 865 11.18 -11.59 -0.84
C THR A 865 11.68 -12.81 -1.61
N THR A 866 11.27 -14.01 -1.19
CA THR A 866 11.58 -15.29 -1.85
C THR A 866 10.35 -15.84 -2.57
N ASN A 867 10.54 -16.79 -3.49
CA ASN A 867 9.44 -17.49 -4.16
C ASN A 867 9.18 -18.88 -3.55
N ASP A 868 9.83 -19.18 -2.43
CA ASP A 868 9.83 -20.50 -1.83
C ASP A 868 8.92 -20.49 -0.60
N PHE A 869 7.81 -21.22 -0.73
CA PHE A 869 6.75 -21.30 0.27
C PHE A 869 6.62 -22.72 0.78
N VAL A 870 6.48 -22.85 2.10
CA VAL A 870 6.21 -24.13 2.74
C VAL A 870 4.77 -24.15 3.26
N ARG A 871 4.06 -25.23 3.00
CA ARG A 871 2.70 -25.43 3.51
C ARG A 871 2.71 -25.62 5.02
N THR A 872 1.87 -24.86 5.73
CA THR A 872 1.80 -24.89 7.19
C THR A 872 0.38 -24.86 7.73
N TYR A 873 0.22 -25.36 8.96
CA TYR A 873 -0.99 -25.22 9.76
C TYR A 873 -0.77 -24.16 10.83
N SER A 874 -1.62 -23.14 10.82
CA SER A 874 -1.56 -21.99 11.71
C SER A 874 -2.45 -22.14 12.93
N ASN A 875 -1.97 -21.64 14.06
CA ASN A 875 -2.69 -21.55 15.31
C ASN A 875 -2.37 -20.20 15.95
N GLN A 876 -3.41 -19.38 16.16
CA GLN A 876 -3.30 -18.08 16.79
C GLN A 876 -4.19 -18.04 18.04
N PHE A 877 -3.63 -17.57 19.14
CA PHE A 877 -4.36 -17.37 20.39
C PHE A 877 -3.93 -16.07 21.04
N ASN A 878 -4.91 -15.25 21.44
CA ASN A 878 -4.67 -14.02 22.18
C ASN A 878 -5.66 -13.92 23.35
N GLN A 879 -5.15 -13.73 24.56
CA GLN A 879 -5.91 -13.62 25.79
C GLN A 879 -5.42 -12.44 26.60
N GLN A 880 -6.31 -11.50 26.88
CA GLN A 880 -6.08 -10.42 27.83
C GLN A 880 -7.01 -10.61 29.02
N LEU A 881 -6.47 -10.58 30.25
CA LEU A 881 -7.24 -10.68 31.50
C LEU A 881 -6.81 -9.55 32.43
N ASN A 882 -7.78 -8.74 32.86
CA ASN A 882 -7.56 -7.72 33.89
C ASN A 882 -8.42 -8.03 35.11
N LEU A 883 -7.78 -8.06 36.27
CA LEU A 883 -8.40 -8.20 37.59
C LEU A 883 -8.16 -6.90 38.37
N MET A 884 -9.23 -6.16 38.64
CA MET A 884 -9.25 -4.93 39.43
C MET A 884 -10.29 -5.01 40.57
N PRO A 885 -10.07 -5.87 41.60
CA PRO A 885 -10.99 -6.04 42.73
C PRO A 885 -11.41 -4.74 43.43
N VAL A 886 -10.56 -3.71 43.44
CA VAL A 886 -10.88 -2.37 43.99
C VAL A 886 -12.16 -1.76 43.42
N ARG A 887 -12.53 -2.06 42.16
CA ARG A 887 -13.78 -1.58 41.55
C ARG A 887 -15.01 -2.14 42.25
N ALA A 888 -14.94 -3.39 42.73
CA ALA A 888 -16.05 -4.05 43.42
C ALA A 888 -16.00 -3.90 44.95
N TRP A 889 -14.81 -3.75 45.54
CA TRP A 889 -14.61 -3.86 47.00
C TRP A 889 -14.03 -2.61 47.67
N ARG A 890 -14.12 -1.44 47.03
CA ARG A 890 -13.54 -0.17 47.54
C ARG A 890 -13.98 0.18 48.98
N ASN A 891 -15.20 -0.17 49.36
CA ASN A 891 -15.83 0.21 50.63
C ASN A 891 -16.13 -1.02 51.52
N GLU A 892 -15.51 -2.16 51.25
CA GLU A 892 -15.72 -3.39 52.01
C GLU A 892 -14.62 -3.56 53.06
N ASP A 893 -14.94 -4.14 54.22
CA ASP A 893 -13.99 -4.35 55.31
C ASP A 893 -13.33 -5.75 55.29
N GLY A 894 -12.22 -5.89 55.99
CA GLY A 894 -11.57 -7.19 56.28
C GLY A 894 -10.86 -7.80 55.06
N LEU A 895 -11.15 -9.06 54.74
CA LEU A 895 -10.45 -9.78 53.66
C LEU A 895 -10.65 -9.13 52.29
N LYS A 896 -11.84 -8.57 52.02
CA LYS A 896 -12.13 -7.89 50.75
C LYS A 896 -11.33 -6.60 50.60
N GLU A 897 -11.14 -5.84 51.67
CA GLU A 897 -10.28 -4.66 51.70
C GLU A 897 -8.82 -5.02 51.36
N PHE A 898 -8.32 -6.12 51.95
CA PHE A 898 -6.98 -6.61 51.66
C PHE A 898 -6.84 -7.04 50.20
N LEU A 899 -7.80 -7.81 49.67
CA LEU A 899 -7.79 -8.24 48.27
C LEU A 899 -8.00 -7.08 47.29
N ALA A 900 -8.69 -6.01 47.68
CA ALA A 900 -8.84 -4.78 46.90
C ALA A 900 -7.50 -4.07 46.63
N LYS A 901 -6.46 -4.35 47.43
CA LYS A 901 -5.11 -3.83 47.20
C LYS A 901 -4.41 -4.57 46.07
N PHE A 902 -4.81 -5.80 45.73
CA PHE A 902 -4.22 -6.52 44.61
C PHE A 902 -4.92 -6.16 43.30
N SER A 903 -4.15 -6.08 42.22
CA SER A 903 -4.69 -6.09 40.85
C SER A 903 -3.76 -6.90 39.96
N ASN A 904 -4.29 -7.48 38.89
CA ASN A 904 -3.50 -8.28 37.96
C ASN A 904 -3.83 -7.90 36.52
N GLN A 905 -2.80 -7.86 35.69
CA GLN A 905 -2.93 -7.74 34.25
C GLN A 905 -2.15 -8.87 33.60
N SER A 906 -2.85 -9.76 32.91
CA SER A 906 -2.27 -10.87 32.18
C SER A 906 -2.55 -10.72 30.69
N SER A 907 -1.52 -10.97 29.87
CA SER A 907 -1.60 -10.98 28.41
C SER A 907 -0.86 -12.21 27.91
N TYR A 908 -1.52 -13.04 27.12
CA TYR A 908 -0.91 -14.19 26.45
C TYR A 908 -1.24 -14.10 24.96
N ARG A 909 -0.22 -13.97 24.12
CA ARG A 909 -0.34 -13.99 22.66
C ARG A 909 0.60 -15.05 22.11
N ILE A 910 0.08 -15.93 21.28
CA ILE A 910 0.88 -16.90 20.54
C ILE A 910 0.35 -16.98 19.11
N SER A 911 1.28 -16.97 18.16
CA SER A 911 1.05 -17.31 16.76
C SER A 911 2.06 -18.38 16.39
N ARG A 912 1.60 -19.48 15.82
CA ARG A 912 2.43 -20.65 15.50
C ARG A 912 2.04 -21.18 14.13
N LYS A 913 3.05 -21.57 13.34
CA LYS A 913 2.89 -22.33 12.09
C LYS A 913 3.68 -23.64 12.17
N THR A 914 3.08 -24.75 11.76
CA THR A 914 3.68 -26.09 11.87
C THR A 914 3.41 -26.95 10.64
N LEU A 915 4.33 -27.87 10.30
CA LEU A 915 4.11 -28.89 9.26
C LEU A 915 3.26 -30.07 9.77
N ARG A 916 2.89 -30.09 11.06
CA ARG A 916 2.17 -31.21 11.66
C ARG A 916 0.71 -31.22 11.18
N ASP A 917 0.41 -32.13 10.28
CA ASP A 917 -0.95 -32.34 9.79
C ASP A 917 -1.80 -33.14 10.79
N GLU A 918 -1.25 -34.16 11.44
CA GLU A 918 -2.05 -35.08 12.26
C GLU A 918 -2.00 -34.79 13.77
N GLY A 919 -3.13 -34.98 14.46
CA GLY A 919 -3.24 -34.94 15.92
C GLY A 919 -3.78 -33.64 16.52
N PHE A 920 -4.10 -33.66 17.82
CA PHE A 920 -4.63 -32.49 18.53
C PHE A 920 -3.58 -31.39 18.77
N ASP A 921 -2.30 -31.71 18.66
CA ASP A 921 -1.20 -30.77 18.90
C ASP A 921 -1.19 -29.57 17.93
N ARG A 922 -1.74 -29.72 16.72
CA ARG A 922 -1.89 -28.63 15.75
C ARG A 922 -2.91 -27.58 16.20
N PHE A 923 -3.86 -27.98 17.05
CA PHE A 923 -4.88 -27.12 17.62
C PHE A 923 -4.53 -26.60 19.02
N ASN A 924 -3.40 -27.01 19.58
CA ASN A 924 -3.04 -26.64 20.95
C ASN A 924 -2.17 -25.36 20.96
N PRO A 925 -2.72 -24.20 21.41
CA PRO A 925 -1.95 -22.95 21.53
C PRO A 925 -0.94 -22.96 22.70
N PHE A 926 -0.88 -24.03 23.49
CA PHE A 926 0.01 -24.14 24.65
C PHE A 926 1.22 -25.04 24.40
N TYR A 927 1.37 -25.59 23.19
CA TYR A 927 2.57 -26.33 22.80
C TYR A 927 3.68 -25.36 22.38
N ARG A 928 4.81 -25.35 23.10
CA ARG A 928 5.87 -24.32 23.01
C ARG A 928 7.28 -24.84 22.69
N ALA A 929 7.41 -26.06 22.15
CA ALA A 929 8.72 -26.65 21.86
C ALA A 929 9.39 -25.95 20.66
N ALA A 930 10.15 -24.88 20.91
CA ALA A 930 10.85 -24.12 19.87
C ALA A 930 11.88 -24.96 19.09
N SER A 931 12.46 -25.97 19.73
CA SER A 931 13.41 -26.92 19.13
C SER A 931 12.77 -28.00 18.25
N ASP A 932 11.44 -28.03 18.12
CA ASP A 932 10.74 -28.96 17.23
C ASP A 932 10.97 -28.55 15.77
N SER A 933 11.53 -29.44 14.94
CA SER A 933 11.76 -29.20 13.51
C SER A 933 10.46 -29.10 12.70
N VAL A 934 9.36 -29.62 13.24
CA VAL A 934 8.01 -29.54 12.65
C VAL A 934 7.37 -28.16 12.91
N LEU A 935 7.93 -27.36 13.82
CA LEU A 935 7.52 -25.97 14.07
C LEU A 935 8.31 -25.04 13.15
N ILE A 936 7.63 -24.43 12.18
CA ILE A 936 8.24 -23.58 11.17
C ILE A 936 8.47 -22.17 11.69
N SER A 937 7.43 -21.55 12.24
CA SER A 937 7.54 -20.23 12.86
C SER A 937 6.68 -20.14 14.10
N MET A 938 7.12 -19.30 15.04
CA MET A 938 6.42 -19.09 16.30
C MET A 938 6.74 -17.72 16.88
N THR A 939 5.71 -16.97 17.23
CA THR A 939 5.83 -15.76 18.05
C THR A 939 4.97 -15.96 19.30
N ASN A 940 5.61 -16.05 20.45
CA ASN A 940 4.98 -16.24 21.76
C ASN A 940 5.34 -15.08 22.70
N SER A 941 4.33 -14.51 23.35
CA SER A 941 4.47 -13.46 24.35
C SER A 941 3.49 -13.69 25.50
N PHE A 942 4.04 -14.02 26.66
CA PHE A 942 3.29 -14.09 27.91
C PHE A 942 3.79 -13.04 28.88
N ARG A 943 2.88 -12.17 29.34
CA ARG A 943 3.16 -11.15 30.35
C ARG A 943 2.11 -11.21 31.45
N ASN A 944 2.53 -11.42 32.69
CA ASN A 944 1.67 -11.29 33.86
C ASN A 944 2.26 -10.27 34.82
N THR A 945 1.52 -9.21 35.14
CA THR A 945 1.92 -8.23 36.15
C THR A 945 0.92 -8.25 37.30
N LEU A 946 1.38 -8.66 38.47
CA LEU A 946 0.67 -8.57 39.74
C LEU A 946 1.08 -7.28 40.45
N PHE A 947 0.11 -6.46 40.79
CA PHE A 947 0.31 -5.25 41.56
C PHE A 947 -0.27 -5.42 42.95
N PHE A 948 0.46 -4.96 43.96
CA PHE A 948 -0.01 -4.79 45.32
C PHE A 948 -0.01 -3.31 45.68
N ASN A 949 -1.15 -2.82 46.14
CA ASN A 949 -1.39 -1.46 46.59
C ASN A 949 -1.04 -0.36 45.56
N ARG A 950 -1.24 -0.63 44.26
CA ARG A 950 -0.85 0.24 43.14
C ARG A 950 -1.30 1.70 43.30
N SER A 951 -2.52 1.90 43.79
CA SER A 951 -3.16 3.21 43.95
C SER A 951 -2.77 3.94 45.24
N ASN A 952 -1.99 3.33 46.12
CA ASN A 952 -1.57 3.96 47.38
C ASN A 952 -0.31 4.80 47.18
N GLU A 953 -0.35 6.01 47.70
CA GLU A 953 0.72 7.00 47.53
C GLU A 953 1.97 6.67 48.35
N ASN A 954 1.90 5.85 49.40
CA ASN A 954 3.02 5.59 50.31
C ASN A 954 3.84 4.36 49.93
N TYR A 955 3.22 3.29 49.43
CA TYR A 955 3.95 2.09 49.04
C TYR A 955 3.16 1.25 48.05
N GLY A 956 3.88 0.55 47.18
CA GLY A 956 3.32 -0.42 46.25
C GLY A 956 4.38 -1.40 45.79
N MET A 957 3.95 -2.56 45.33
CA MET A 957 4.86 -3.57 44.77
C MET A 957 4.29 -4.05 43.45
N GLU A 958 5.16 -4.19 42.46
CA GLU A 958 4.84 -4.76 41.16
C GLU A 958 5.72 -5.99 40.95
N TRP A 959 5.11 -7.11 40.61
CA TRP A 959 5.82 -8.32 40.20
C TRP A 959 5.36 -8.69 38.80
N THR A 960 6.31 -8.74 37.87
CA THR A 960 6.07 -9.11 36.47
C THR A 960 6.80 -10.40 36.14
N TYR A 961 6.11 -11.33 35.50
CA TYR A 961 6.72 -12.44 34.78
C TYR A 961 6.51 -12.23 33.28
N GLN A 962 7.59 -12.35 32.51
CA GLN A 962 7.59 -12.21 31.05
C GLN A 962 8.27 -13.42 30.41
N ASP A 963 7.66 -13.96 29.36
CA ASP A 963 8.23 -15.00 28.50
C ASP A 963 7.99 -14.57 27.04
N LEU A 964 9.08 -14.26 26.34
CA LEU A 964 9.11 -13.89 24.93
C LEU A 964 9.86 -14.97 24.19
N VAL A 965 9.26 -15.55 23.15
CA VAL A 965 9.93 -16.51 22.26
C VAL A 965 9.58 -16.16 20.82
N ASN A 966 10.60 -16.05 19.97
CA ASN A 966 10.44 -15.90 18.53
C ASN A 966 11.19 -17.02 17.82
N LYS A 967 10.62 -17.58 16.76
CA LYS A 967 11.24 -18.54 15.85
C LYS A 967 10.86 -18.18 14.43
N ASN A 968 11.85 -18.02 13.56
CA ASN A 968 11.69 -17.68 12.14
C ASN A 968 12.35 -18.75 11.26
N LEU A 969 11.77 -18.97 10.08
CA LEU A 969 12.37 -19.71 8.98
C LEU A 969 13.11 -18.71 8.07
N LEU A 970 14.43 -18.84 7.97
CA LEU A 970 15.26 -18.07 7.05
C LEU A 970 15.75 -18.98 5.91
N SER A 971 16.22 -18.41 4.80
CA SER A 971 16.85 -19.16 3.70
C SER A 971 18.05 -20.01 4.18
N ASN A 972 18.75 -19.51 5.20
CA ASN A 972 19.83 -20.19 5.90
C ASN A 972 19.34 -21.05 7.10
N GLY A 973 18.08 -21.49 7.12
CA GLY A 973 17.52 -22.37 8.17
C GLY A 973 16.87 -21.62 9.34
N PHE A 974 16.63 -22.32 10.46
CA PHE A 974 15.87 -21.74 11.58
C PHE A 974 16.72 -20.83 12.47
N GLU A 975 16.12 -19.71 12.91
CA GLU A 975 16.63 -18.87 13.99
C GLU A 975 15.56 -18.71 15.08
N SER A 976 15.95 -18.88 16.34
CA SER A 976 15.08 -18.70 17.50
C SER A 976 15.73 -17.84 18.59
N ARG A 977 14.91 -17.00 19.23
CA ARG A 977 15.31 -16.10 20.31
C ARG A 977 14.32 -16.21 21.46
N SER A 978 14.80 -16.15 22.70
CA SER A 978 13.98 -16.21 23.90
C SER A 978 14.49 -15.27 24.99
N ASP A 979 13.58 -14.56 25.65
CA ASP A 979 13.85 -13.78 26.88
C ASP A 979 12.77 -14.09 27.91
N ARG A 980 13.19 -14.67 29.04
CA ARG A 980 12.32 -15.06 30.14
C ARG A 980 12.82 -14.45 31.42
N TYR A 981 11.98 -13.71 32.13
CA TYR A 981 12.40 -13.07 33.36
C TYR A 981 11.27 -12.82 34.35
N HIS A 982 11.67 -12.75 35.63
CA HIS A 982 10.90 -12.14 36.70
C HIS A 982 11.46 -10.74 36.98
N LEU A 983 10.57 -9.77 37.14
CA LEU A 983 10.89 -8.39 37.52
C LEU A 983 10.07 -8.02 38.76
N THR A 984 10.73 -7.57 39.81
CA THR A 984 10.09 -7.05 41.02
C THR A 984 10.45 -5.58 41.18
N ASP A 985 9.47 -4.71 41.35
CA ASP A 985 9.65 -3.29 41.67
C ASP A 985 8.88 -2.96 42.96
N LEU A 986 9.61 -2.71 44.04
CA LEU A 986 9.03 -2.24 45.31
C LEU A 986 9.19 -0.72 45.42
N ARG A 987 8.08 0.01 45.41
CA ARG A 987 8.01 1.47 45.63
C ARG A 987 7.73 1.79 47.10
N LEU A 988 8.56 2.63 47.70
CA LEU A 988 8.41 3.17 49.06
C LEU A 988 8.54 4.70 49.08
N ASN A 989 7.47 5.38 49.45
CA ASN A 989 7.39 6.83 49.63
C ASN A 989 7.21 7.12 51.12
N PHE A 990 8.33 7.38 51.82
CA PHE A 990 8.33 7.60 53.27
C PHE A 990 8.15 9.07 53.67
N ILE A 991 8.36 9.99 52.73
CA ILE A 991 8.03 11.42 52.77
C ILE A 991 7.60 11.82 51.36
N ASP A 992 6.64 12.73 51.19
CA ASP A 992 6.12 13.16 49.87
C ASP A 992 7.21 13.56 48.85
N SER A 993 8.40 13.95 49.31
CA SER A 993 9.54 14.33 48.47
C SER A 993 10.55 13.21 48.21
N TRP A 994 10.42 12.02 48.80
CA TRP A 994 11.39 10.93 48.65
C TRP A 994 10.69 9.61 48.31
N GLN A 995 11.13 9.00 47.21
CA GLN A 995 10.71 7.69 46.74
C GLN A 995 11.92 6.77 46.62
N ILE A 996 11.83 5.55 47.13
CA ILE A 996 12.81 4.49 46.89
C ILE A 996 12.12 3.41 46.06
N ASN A 997 12.77 2.98 44.97
CA ASN A 997 12.44 1.77 44.25
C ASN A 997 13.52 0.72 44.51
N LEU A 998 13.12 -0.51 44.85
CA LEU A 998 14.03 -1.66 44.84
C LEU A 998 13.63 -2.53 43.66
N ILE A 999 14.43 -2.48 42.59
CA ILE A 999 14.16 -3.21 41.36
C ILE A 999 15.07 -4.44 41.34
N GLY A 1000 14.49 -5.62 41.12
CA GLY A 1000 15.21 -6.88 40.96
C GLY A 1000 14.73 -7.60 39.71
N ARG A 1001 15.66 -8.05 38.86
CA ARG A 1001 15.37 -8.83 37.66
C ARG A 1001 16.21 -10.10 37.65
N LEU A 1002 15.59 -11.24 37.38
CA LEU A 1002 16.28 -12.51 37.21
C LEU A 1002 15.68 -13.24 36.02
N GLY A 1003 16.53 -13.80 35.16
CA GLY A 1003 16.05 -14.37 33.92
C GLY A 1003 17.10 -15.07 33.09
N THR A 1004 16.68 -15.48 31.90
CA THR A 1004 17.47 -16.19 30.90
C THR A 1004 17.20 -15.59 29.53
N LYS A 1005 18.26 -15.30 28.78
CA LYS A 1005 18.20 -14.88 27.37
C LYS A 1005 18.93 -15.91 26.52
N SER A 1006 18.31 -16.37 25.44
CA SER A 1006 18.89 -17.41 24.58
C SER A 1006 18.67 -17.13 23.11
N THR A 1007 19.68 -17.43 22.29
CA THR A 1007 19.61 -17.42 20.82
C THR A 1007 20.08 -18.77 20.28
N SER A 1008 19.42 -19.27 19.25
CA SER A 1008 19.79 -20.50 18.54
C SER A 1008 19.53 -20.35 17.04
N SER A 1009 20.57 -20.53 16.24
CA SER A 1009 20.61 -20.55 14.79
C SER A 1009 21.12 -21.92 14.31
N GLU A 1010 20.50 -22.44 13.25
CA GLU A 1010 20.90 -23.70 12.62
C GLU A 1010 22.19 -23.54 11.79
N PHE A 1011 22.34 -22.43 11.06
CA PHE A 1011 23.48 -22.19 10.18
C PHE A 1011 24.61 -21.41 10.86
N PHE A 1012 24.29 -20.39 11.67
CA PHE A 1012 25.29 -19.54 12.32
C PHE A 1012 25.51 -19.93 13.80
N GLN A 1013 26.27 -21.00 14.02
CA GLN A 1013 26.50 -21.55 15.36
C GLN A 1013 27.20 -20.58 16.33
N ASN A 1014 28.02 -19.66 15.82
CA ASN A 1014 28.68 -18.61 16.61
C ASN A 1014 27.70 -17.58 17.25
N ARG A 1015 26.45 -17.53 16.79
CA ARG A 1015 25.39 -16.68 17.38
C ARG A 1015 24.64 -17.35 18.53
N ASN A 1016 24.94 -18.61 18.83
CA ASN A 1016 24.20 -19.40 19.82
C ASN A 1016 24.70 -19.09 21.23
N TYR A 1017 23.79 -18.75 22.14
CA TYR A 1017 24.11 -18.52 23.55
C TYR A 1017 22.91 -18.78 24.46
N ASN A 1018 23.16 -19.04 25.74
CA ASN A 1018 22.15 -19.11 26.80
C ASN A 1018 22.64 -18.39 28.05
N ILE A 1019 22.32 -17.10 28.15
CA ILE A 1019 22.77 -16.20 29.21
C ILE A 1019 21.76 -16.20 30.35
N GLU A 1020 22.16 -16.72 31.51
CA GLU A 1020 21.43 -16.51 32.76
C GLU A 1020 21.89 -15.20 33.39
N TYR A 1021 20.96 -14.40 33.91
CA TYR A 1021 21.31 -13.10 34.51
C TYR A 1021 20.54 -12.79 35.79
N TYR A 1022 21.21 -12.10 36.71
CA TYR A 1022 20.65 -11.51 37.92
C TYR A 1022 21.03 -10.04 38.00
N ARG A 1023 20.02 -9.19 38.19
CA ARG A 1023 20.16 -7.74 38.28
C ARG A 1023 19.46 -7.20 39.51
N ALA A 1024 20.13 -6.33 40.25
CA ALA A 1024 19.56 -5.56 41.35
C ALA A 1024 19.87 -4.08 41.17
N GLU A 1025 18.83 -3.25 41.20
CA GLU A 1025 18.90 -1.80 41.00
C GLU A 1025 18.06 -1.07 42.06
N PRO A 1026 18.61 -0.76 43.26
CA PRO A 1026 18.05 0.25 44.14
C PRO A 1026 18.12 1.64 43.51
N VAL A 1027 16.96 2.32 43.45
CA VAL A 1027 16.82 3.69 42.94
C VAL A 1027 16.28 4.58 44.06
N VAL A 1028 16.97 5.68 44.34
CA VAL A 1028 16.49 6.73 45.24
C VAL A 1028 16.10 7.95 44.42
N THR A 1029 14.85 8.35 44.50
CA THR A 1029 14.27 9.51 43.84
C THR A 1029 13.93 10.60 44.87
N TYR A 1030 14.54 11.77 44.75
CA TYR A 1030 14.22 12.96 45.52
C TYR A 1030 13.47 13.98 44.65
N GLN A 1031 12.21 14.24 44.97
CA GLN A 1031 11.32 15.16 44.27
C GLN A 1031 10.71 16.21 45.23
N PRO A 1032 11.48 17.22 45.68
CA PRO A 1032 11.00 18.24 46.62
C PRO A 1032 9.91 19.17 46.05
N SER A 1033 9.72 19.17 44.74
CA SER A 1033 8.63 19.89 44.07
C SER A 1033 8.38 19.29 42.70
N ALA A 1034 7.27 19.65 42.04
CA ALA A 1034 7.02 19.31 40.64
C ALA A 1034 8.11 19.83 39.66
N LYS A 1035 9.02 20.71 40.13
CA LYS A 1035 10.06 21.30 39.30
C LYS A 1035 11.36 20.52 39.28
N VAL A 1036 11.72 19.80 40.33
CA VAL A 1036 13.05 19.15 40.45
C VAL A 1036 12.85 17.71 40.90
N GLN A 1037 13.45 16.79 40.17
CA GLN A 1037 13.55 15.38 40.52
C GLN A 1037 15.01 14.95 40.33
N VAL A 1038 15.61 14.36 41.36
CA VAL A 1038 16.95 13.76 41.31
C VAL A 1038 16.77 12.27 41.53
N LYS A 1039 17.31 11.43 40.65
CA LYS A 1039 17.39 9.99 40.83
C LYS A 1039 18.84 9.57 40.94
N LEU A 1040 19.12 8.65 41.84
CA LEU A 1040 20.40 7.97 41.97
C LEU A 1040 20.10 6.48 42.01
N SER A 1041 20.70 5.69 41.13
CA SER A 1041 20.63 4.24 41.19
C SER A 1041 22.02 3.62 41.20
N VAL A 1042 22.11 2.45 41.83
CA VAL A 1042 23.29 1.59 41.82
C VAL A 1042 22.82 0.25 41.28
N GLU A 1043 23.37 -0.19 40.16
CA GLU A 1043 23.05 -1.46 39.53
C GLU A 1043 24.19 -2.46 39.76
N TYR A 1044 23.81 -3.69 40.07
CA TYR A 1044 24.68 -4.87 40.00
C TYR A 1044 24.01 -5.87 39.06
N ASP A 1045 24.70 -6.26 37.99
CA ASP A 1045 24.23 -7.19 36.95
C ASP A 1045 25.28 -8.29 36.76
N GLU A 1046 24.89 -9.54 36.96
CA GLU A 1046 25.75 -10.71 36.79
C GLU A 1046 25.14 -11.57 35.68
N GLN A 1047 25.94 -11.89 34.67
CA GLN A 1047 25.53 -12.64 33.49
C GLN A 1047 26.48 -13.83 33.28
N ASN A 1048 25.93 -15.00 32.96
CA ASN A 1048 26.68 -16.23 32.75
C ASN A 1048 26.15 -16.99 31.53
N ASN A 1049 26.99 -17.24 30.53
CA ASN A 1049 26.65 -18.09 29.40
C ASN A 1049 26.77 -19.57 29.80
N THR A 1050 25.63 -20.26 29.83
CA THR A 1050 25.52 -21.65 30.30
C THR A 1050 25.48 -22.66 29.15
N LEU A 1051 25.77 -22.24 27.92
CA LEU A 1051 25.76 -23.12 26.76
C LEU A 1051 26.89 -24.18 26.88
N PRO A 1052 26.59 -25.51 26.88
CA PRO A 1052 27.57 -26.54 27.21
C PRO A 1052 28.76 -26.70 26.26
N GLU A 1053 28.66 -26.15 25.05
CA GLU A 1053 29.61 -26.34 23.94
C GLU A 1053 30.66 -25.22 23.85
N ILE A 1054 30.57 -24.20 24.70
CA ILE A 1054 31.44 -23.01 24.74
C ILE A 1054 32.02 -22.86 26.16
N ASP A 1055 33.26 -22.36 26.27
CA ASP A 1055 33.86 -22.01 27.56
C ASP A 1055 33.03 -20.86 28.20
N GLY A 1056 32.19 -21.19 29.18
CA GLY A 1056 31.12 -20.33 29.70
C GLY A 1056 31.57 -18.91 30.06
N GLU A 1057 31.29 -17.96 29.16
CA GLU A 1057 31.62 -16.55 29.35
C GLU A 1057 30.83 -15.95 30.50
N THR A 1058 31.48 -15.11 31.30
CA THR A 1058 30.85 -14.42 32.44
C THR A 1058 31.06 -12.92 32.37
N ALA A 1059 30.05 -12.15 32.77
CA ALA A 1059 30.15 -10.70 32.90
C ALA A 1059 29.58 -10.25 34.24
N THR A 1060 30.32 -9.43 34.97
CA THR A 1060 29.82 -8.70 36.14
C THR A 1060 29.87 -7.21 35.84
N THR A 1061 28.70 -6.56 35.79
CA THR A 1061 28.57 -5.13 35.58
C THR A 1061 28.12 -4.45 36.87
N GLN A 1062 28.86 -3.42 37.27
CA GLN A 1062 28.50 -2.53 38.37
C GLN A 1062 28.33 -1.12 37.82
N SER A 1063 27.14 -0.54 37.97
CA SER A 1063 26.89 0.82 37.49
C SER A 1063 26.35 1.75 38.56
N VAL A 1064 26.77 3.02 38.51
CA VAL A 1064 26.21 4.11 39.31
C VAL A 1064 25.59 5.10 38.34
N ASN A 1065 24.26 5.20 38.37
CA ASN A 1065 23.49 6.04 37.48
C ASN A 1065 22.90 7.23 38.24
N SER A 1066 22.99 8.41 37.67
CA SER A 1066 22.40 9.63 38.23
C SER A 1066 21.55 10.32 37.17
N GLU A 1067 20.33 10.72 37.52
CA GLU A 1067 19.43 11.51 36.66
C GLU A 1067 18.97 12.77 37.40
N LEU A 1068 19.19 13.95 36.84
CA LEU A 1068 18.61 15.21 37.30
C LEU A 1068 17.58 15.67 36.27
N ARG A 1069 16.30 15.74 36.66
CA ARG A 1069 15.22 16.33 35.88
C ARG A 1069 14.79 17.65 36.50
N TRP A 1070 14.95 18.74 35.77
CA TRP A 1070 14.54 20.07 36.17
C TRP A 1070 13.50 20.62 35.18
N ASN A 1071 12.24 20.66 35.60
CA ASN A 1071 11.10 21.17 34.86
C ASN A 1071 10.69 22.54 35.39
N GLN A 1072 10.65 23.56 34.55
CA GLN A 1072 10.08 24.85 34.90
C GLN A 1072 8.97 25.20 33.91
N VAL A 1073 7.75 25.31 34.43
CA VAL A 1073 6.55 25.68 33.66
C VAL A 1073 6.83 26.96 32.85
N GLY A 1074 6.63 26.88 31.53
CA GLY A 1074 6.88 27.97 30.58
C GLY A 1074 8.35 28.30 30.29
N LYS A 1075 9.33 27.68 30.97
CA LYS A 1075 10.77 27.90 30.75
C LYS A 1075 11.55 26.69 30.24
N GLY A 1076 10.99 25.48 30.32
CA GLY A 1076 11.56 24.25 29.74
C GLY A 1076 11.81 23.13 30.75
N SER A 1077 12.37 22.02 30.27
CA SER A 1077 12.80 20.82 30.98
C SER A 1077 14.26 20.56 30.64
N VAL A 1078 15.08 20.28 31.64
CA VAL A 1078 16.46 19.78 31.47
C VAL A 1078 16.51 18.42 32.13
N ILE A 1079 17.02 17.42 31.43
CA ILE A 1079 17.30 16.07 31.93
C ILE A 1079 18.80 15.86 31.75
N MET A 1080 19.52 15.62 32.84
CA MET A 1080 20.92 15.24 32.80
C MET A 1080 21.03 13.82 33.33
N LYS A 1081 21.68 12.93 32.59
CA LYS A 1081 22.00 11.56 32.99
C LYS A 1081 23.50 11.38 32.98
N ALA A 1082 24.04 10.67 33.96
CA ALA A 1082 25.42 10.23 33.95
C ALA A 1082 25.51 8.84 34.59
N SER A 1083 26.22 7.95 33.92
CA SER A 1083 26.44 6.58 34.33
C SER A 1083 27.94 6.29 34.34
N TYR A 1084 28.43 5.81 35.48
CA TYR A 1084 29.73 5.17 35.60
C TYR A 1084 29.49 3.66 35.59
N ILE A 1085 30.12 2.92 34.69
CA ILE A 1085 29.84 1.50 34.45
C ILE A 1085 31.18 0.76 34.44
N ASP A 1086 31.38 -0.14 35.40
CA ASP A 1086 32.55 -1.02 35.45
C ASP A 1086 32.11 -2.42 35.07
N ILE A 1087 32.72 -2.98 34.02
CA ILE A 1087 32.36 -4.29 33.48
C ILE A 1087 33.57 -5.21 33.61
N ASP A 1088 33.45 -6.27 34.39
CA ASP A 1088 34.42 -7.36 34.43
C ASP A 1088 33.91 -8.50 33.55
N PHE A 1089 34.61 -8.81 32.46
CA PHE A 1089 34.21 -9.82 31.48
C PHE A 1089 35.32 -10.85 31.27
N ASP A 1090 34.96 -12.12 31.41
CA ASP A 1090 35.83 -13.27 31.17
C ASP A 1090 35.29 -14.06 29.97
N GLY A 1091 36.01 -14.00 28.85
CA GLY A 1091 35.62 -14.62 27.58
C GLY A 1091 36.21 -13.91 26.33
N PRO A 1092 35.97 -14.44 25.12
CA PRO A 1092 36.41 -13.80 23.87
C PRO A 1092 35.64 -12.49 23.59
N THR A 1093 36.33 -11.35 23.57
CA THR A 1093 35.70 -10.02 23.41
C THR A 1093 35.18 -9.71 22.00
N ASN A 1094 35.60 -10.47 20.99
CA ASN A 1094 35.15 -10.31 19.60
C ASN A 1094 34.19 -11.45 19.23
N SER A 1095 33.00 -11.46 19.83
CA SER A 1095 31.98 -12.49 19.61
C SER A 1095 30.56 -11.92 19.76
N PRO A 1096 29.55 -12.52 19.10
CA PRO A 1096 28.15 -12.15 19.30
C PRO A 1096 27.69 -12.17 20.76
N VAL A 1097 28.13 -13.17 21.53
CA VAL A 1097 27.81 -13.31 22.96
C VAL A 1097 28.43 -12.18 23.79
N ALA A 1098 29.68 -11.80 23.52
CA ALA A 1098 30.30 -10.66 24.19
C ALA A 1098 29.59 -9.35 23.85
N TYR A 1099 29.19 -9.14 22.59
CA TYR A 1099 28.43 -7.95 22.19
C TYR A 1099 27.12 -7.82 22.98
N GLU A 1100 26.40 -8.94 23.14
CA GLU A 1100 25.16 -9.00 23.93
C GLU A 1100 25.40 -8.76 25.43
N MET A 1101 26.40 -9.43 26.04
CA MET A 1101 26.69 -9.33 27.47
C MET A 1101 27.22 -7.95 27.87
N LEU A 1102 28.08 -7.37 27.03
CA LEU A 1102 28.67 -6.05 27.24
C LEU A 1102 27.75 -4.89 26.80
N GLN A 1103 26.63 -5.19 26.13
CA GLN A 1103 25.70 -4.20 25.57
C GLN A 1103 26.41 -3.15 24.69
N GLY A 1104 27.33 -3.60 23.84
CA GLY A 1104 28.10 -2.74 22.93
C GLY A 1104 29.14 -1.82 23.60
N LEU A 1105 29.46 -2.06 24.89
CA LEU A 1105 30.57 -1.45 25.63
C LEU A 1105 31.80 -2.39 25.67
N ASN A 1106 32.90 -1.94 26.27
CA ASN A 1106 34.12 -2.75 26.42
C ASN A 1106 34.32 -3.20 27.87
N SER A 1107 35.09 -4.27 28.09
CA SER A 1107 35.55 -4.65 29.43
C SER A 1107 36.34 -3.52 30.11
N GLY A 1108 36.17 -3.36 31.41
CA GLY A 1108 36.73 -2.30 32.25
C GLY A 1108 35.78 -1.11 32.47
N VAL A 1109 36.38 0.07 32.67
CA VAL A 1109 35.66 1.28 33.09
C VAL A 1109 35.10 2.04 31.88
N ASN A 1110 33.79 2.14 31.84
CA ASN A 1110 33.01 2.87 30.88
C ASN A 1110 32.28 4.05 31.55
N GLY A 1111 32.01 5.10 30.79
CA GLY A 1111 31.23 6.22 31.24
C GLY A 1111 30.31 6.72 30.14
N THR A 1112 29.05 6.93 30.45
CA THR A 1112 28.07 7.55 29.55
C THR A 1112 27.44 8.76 30.23
N TRP A 1113 27.13 9.80 29.46
CA TRP A 1113 26.41 10.96 29.95
C TRP A 1113 25.50 11.50 28.86
N GLU A 1114 24.34 12.00 29.26
CA GLU A 1114 23.37 12.61 28.35
C GLU A 1114 22.83 13.89 28.99
N VAL A 1115 22.75 14.96 28.22
CA VAL A 1115 22.07 16.20 28.59
C VAL A 1115 21.02 16.49 27.55
N SER A 1116 19.76 16.37 27.95
CA SER A 1116 18.58 16.64 27.13
C SER A 1116 17.87 17.89 27.64
N PHE A 1117 17.76 18.91 26.81
CA PHE A 1117 17.06 20.16 27.07
C PHE A 1117 15.86 20.29 26.13
N GLN A 1118 14.67 20.41 26.69
CA GLN A 1118 13.44 20.61 25.95
C GLN A 1118 12.77 21.90 26.41
N ARG A 1119 12.43 22.80 25.51
CA ARG A 1119 11.72 24.04 25.86
C ARG A 1119 10.65 24.37 24.85
N SER A 1120 9.42 24.51 25.33
CA SER A 1120 8.39 25.21 24.57
C SER A 1120 8.61 26.72 24.63
N ILE A 1121 8.70 27.36 23.47
CA ILE A 1121 8.84 28.80 23.30
C ILE A 1121 7.49 29.33 22.79
N GLY A 1122 6.72 29.98 23.67
CA GLY A 1122 5.33 30.34 23.37
C GLY A 1122 4.42 29.10 23.32
N LYS A 1123 3.32 29.17 22.54
CA LYS A 1123 2.36 28.07 22.38
C LYS A 1123 2.69 27.12 21.22
N ASN A 1124 3.51 27.57 20.28
CA ASN A 1124 3.61 26.98 18.94
C ASN A 1124 5.02 26.54 18.57
N LEU A 1125 6.00 26.60 19.47
CA LEU A 1125 7.38 26.19 19.17
C LEU A 1125 7.94 25.38 20.33
N GLN A 1126 8.70 24.34 20.02
CA GLN A 1126 9.44 23.49 20.94
C GLN A 1126 10.86 23.29 20.40
N VAL A 1127 11.85 23.46 21.26
CA VAL A 1127 13.25 23.17 20.96
C VAL A 1127 13.67 21.99 21.83
N ASN A 1128 14.25 20.97 21.21
CA ASN A 1128 14.83 19.79 21.84
C ASN A 1128 16.33 19.78 21.49
N LEU A 1129 17.19 19.71 22.50
CA LEU A 1129 18.63 19.60 22.37
C LEU A 1129 19.05 18.38 23.17
N THR A 1130 19.71 17.41 22.56
CA THR A 1130 20.27 16.26 23.25
C THR A 1130 21.76 16.20 22.93
N TYR A 1131 22.59 16.14 23.95
CA TYR A 1131 24.01 15.87 23.84
C TYR A 1131 24.29 14.61 24.62
N ALA A 1132 24.85 13.60 23.97
CA ALA A 1132 25.33 12.40 24.62
C ALA A 1132 26.83 12.26 24.42
N GLY A 1133 27.50 11.66 25.38
CA GLY A 1133 28.87 11.23 25.25
C GLY A 1133 29.08 9.89 25.91
N ARG A 1134 30.00 9.12 25.33
CA ARG A 1134 30.44 7.85 25.89
C ARG A 1134 31.95 7.71 25.81
N LYS A 1135 32.53 7.05 26.80
CA LYS A 1135 33.93 6.67 26.83
C LYS A 1135 34.03 5.24 27.33
N SER A 1136 34.66 4.39 26.53
CA SER A 1136 34.95 3.00 26.86
C SER A 1136 36.45 2.79 26.98
N THR A 1137 36.87 1.72 27.65
CA THR A 1137 38.29 1.32 27.74
C THR A 1137 38.89 1.23 26.32
N ASP A 1138 40.06 1.82 26.12
CA ASP A 1138 40.79 1.85 24.85
C ASP A 1138 40.08 2.49 23.64
N VAL A 1139 38.96 3.20 23.87
CA VAL A 1139 38.23 3.95 22.84
C VAL A 1139 38.29 5.44 23.14
N LYS A 1140 38.51 6.26 22.10
CA LYS A 1140 38.44 7.72 22.24
C LYS A 1140 37.04 8.13 22.66
N THR A 1141 36.90 9.17 23.47
CA THR A 1141 35.57 9.67 23.86
C THR A 1141 34.75 10.01 22.62
N ILE A 1142 33.55 9.43 22.53
CA ILE A 1142 32.59 9.68 21.46
C ILE A 1142 31.59 10.71 21.97
N HIS A 1143 31.27 11.67 21.11
CA HIS A 1143 30.34 12.75 21.38
C HIS A 1143 29.30 12.81 20.26
N THR A 1144 28.03 12.79 20.64
CA THR A 1144 26.90 12.95 19.73
C THR A 1144 26.00 14.08 20.21
N GLY A 1145 25.56 14.91 19.28
CA GLY A 1145 24.65 16.02 19.51
C GLY A 1145 23.50 15.95 18.52
N ASN A 1146 22.29 16.13 19.02
CA ASN A 1146 21.07 16.25 18.26
C ASN A 1146 20.37 17.54 18.68
N MET A 1147 20.04 18.38 17.72
CA MET A 1147 19.20 19.55 17.94
C MET A 1147 17.98 19.40 17.04
N GLN A 1148 16.77 19.46 17.61
CA GLN A 1148 15.52 19.48 16.86
C GLN A 1148 14.66 20.69 17.29
N VAL A 1149 14.15 21.43 16.32
CA VAL A 1149 13.16 22.48 16.51
C VAL A 1149 11.86 22.00 15.90
N ARG A 1150 10.77 22.01 16.66
CA ARG A 1150 9.42 21.63 16.24
C ARG A 1150 8.46 22.80 16.44
N ALA A 1151 7.80 23.24 15.38
CA ALA A 1151 6.69 24.19 15.48
C ALA A 1151 5.35 23.46 15.37
N TYR A 1152 4.36 23.87 16.16
CA TYR A 1152 2.99 23.37 16.17
C TYR A 1152 2.04 24.42 15.63
N PHE A 1153 1.02 24.00 14.90
CA PHE A 1153 0.08 24.89 14.21
C PHE A 1153 -1.29 24.92 14.85
#